data_AF-A0A937PL00-F1
#
_entry.id   AF-A0A937PL00-F1
#
_cell.length_a   1.000
_cell.length_b   1.000
_cell.length_c   1.000
_cell.angle_alpha   90.00
_cell.angle_beta   90.00
_cell.angle_gamma   90.00
#
_symmetry.space_group_name_H-M   'P 1'
#
loop_
_entity.id
_entity.type
_entity.pdbx_description
1 polymer ?
#
loop_
_entity_poly.entity_id
_entity_poly.type
_entity_poly.pdbx_seq_one_letter_code
_entity_poly.pdbx_strand_id
1 'polypeptide(L)'
;KQILDAAGVRGGLIVHIGCKDGKLIATLAAGGRFVVQGLSENPGTVAAARQQVRSAAKYGQVSVAVFDGEHLPYVEELVNLLVSQDLGKVPMDEVMRVLAPNGVAYVKKNGKWSKTTKPRPKEIDDWTHYLYDGRGTAVSDDLLAGHPRGLRWTGGPYWARSHEHTASMNAMVSAAGRVFYVMDEGPTDSIQLPGENFLTARDAFNGVVLWKRPLRDWCNALYPLKSGPGWLPRRLVAMGDRVYLAPGVGQDLLCLDAATGKVIRKYAGTAGTFELIVSDGVIFAAVDPEGKAVDYRQQHPNCWKERDRASRRWGWKRDMPARVVKAIQAESGKLLWKHKTPAAPMTLAADGKRVCFYDGSAVVALDRSTGKELWQADVADMRLIGTGYAGPRLILCKDRVVFSPMGSIFAISIETGKVLWSVKGKPRSGHLSLEDFYVLGDRIWVLQRGNQGAFTTYSLADGKKLAEYRNPIKSFYIHQRCHPGRATRKYLLPPIMGTTVYDMENDKWFNNHWVRGGCIYGMMPANGMIYATPHACACYYQSKLNGFNAVAPKPQPAEAPPADKRLVKGPAYGKCGEPVEYPASAWPAFRHDNARSGYVRTDVPAEVGRAWEKKIGTKLSQPVVAGGKLLVSAIDEHTIYALDAESGKEIWHFIAGGRVDSPPTIHAGMAIFGCANGYVYALRADDGKLAWKFQAAPNDRKLISYGQAESVWPLSGSVLIQDGKLYCVAGRSMFLDGGLRMVILNPRTGELIWENVMDGKVPGTKKSLPDLMMGKHMPVAQPDILSSDGRWVYMKSQTFTMDGKRLRVRPQRPDTQYDQEVHLFSPITFLDDSWHQRTYWIYGRAAGEGWAEFQLPPKRVPCGRIMCIDEKNAYAYARDLELLCNTSVSEYRLYSAGKHPTRKVGIPRLEGKWVKGKYPTDRKNLLAGHTVDWKQLAKQPKDKLSALDYNWINEEPEIMAKAMVLANDRLFVAGPRDVVDEKKMWGRSNEDSFRQKMQEQAQWLKGKHGGLMQVFSKKDGKKLTQHKLDCLPAFDGLIAASGRLYMVTTDGKVVCFGK
;
A
#
# COMPACT_ATOMS: atom_id res chain seq x y z
N LYS A 1 -12.71 22.25 -22.29
CA LYS A 1 -11.64 23.28 -22.21
C LYS A 1 -12.16 24.55 -21.57
N GLN A 2 -13.11 25.28 -22.18
CA GLN A 2 -13.71 26.50 -21.62
C GLN A 2 -14.12 26.40 -20.13
N ILE A 3 -14.81 25.32 -19.73
CA ILE A 3 -15.20 25.08 -18.32
C ILE A 3 -13.96 24.99 -17.40
N LEU A 4 -12.93 24.26 -17.81
CA LEU A 4 -11.70 24.07 -17.01
C LEU A 4 -10.92 25.38 -16.89
N ASP A 5 -10.82 26.14 -17.99
CA ASP A 5 -10.14 27.43 -18.03
C ASP A 5 -10.86 28.46 -17.15
N ALA A 6 -12.20 28.53 -17.23
CA ALA A 6 -13.02 29.41 -16.39
C ALA A 6 -12.97 29.01 -14.90
N ALA A 7 -12.98 27.70 -14.61
CA ALA A 7 -12.88 27.22 -13.24
C ALA A 7 -11.46 27.42 -12.66
N GLY A 8 -10.41 27.32 -13.48
CA GLY A 8 -9.00 27.37 -13.06
C GLY A 8 -8.49 26.06 -12.46
N VAL A 9 -9.22 24.95 -12.61
CA VAL A 9 -8.88 23.65 -12.03
C VAL A 9 -7.99 22.86 -12.99
N ARG A 10 -6.83 22.39 -12.50
CA ARG A 10 -5.77 21.78 -13.34
C ARG A 10 -5.61 20.27 -13.19
N GLY A 11 -6.37 19.63 -12.32
CA GLY A 11 -6.36 18.19 -12.10
C GLY A 11 -7.26 17.78 -10.92
N GLY A 12 -7.38 16.47 -10.68
CA GLY A 12 -8.13 15.90 -9.55
C GLY A 12 -9.52 15.37 -9.93
N LEU A 13 -10.46 15.40 -8.98
CA LEU A 13 -11.82 14.87 -9.17
C LEU A 13 -12.78 15.94 -9.71
N ILE A 14 -13.47 15.60 -10.80
CA ILE A 14 -14.57 16.38 -11.37
C ILE A 14 -15.90 15.64 -11.16
N VAL A 15 -16.92 16.37 -10.69
CA VAL A 15 -18.30 15.87 -10.58
C VAL A 15 -19.21 16.71 -11.48
N HIS A 16 -20.02 16.05 -12.30
CA HIS A 16 -21.03 16.69 -13.13
C HIS A 16 -22.44 16.28 -12.67
N ILE A 17 -23.20 17.22 -12.10
CA ILE A 17 -24.59 17.01 -11.70
C ILE A 17 -25.50 17.29 -12.90
N GLY A 18 -26.57 16.52 -13.05
CA GLY A 18 -27.49 16.64 -14.18
C GLY A 18 -26.93 16.00 -15.45
N CYS A 19 -26.17 14.92 -15.31
CA CYS A 19 -25.56 14.20 -16.42
C CYS A 19 -26.65 13.55 -17.31
N LYS A 20 -26.99 14.21 -18.42
CA LYS A 20 -27.96 13.72 -19.41
C LYS A 20 -27.35 12.71 -20.38
N ASP A 21 -26.10 12.94 -20.78
CA ASP A 21 -25.35 12.09 -21.69
C ASP A 21 -23.88 11.95 -21.24
N GLY A 22 -23.14 11.04 -21.86
CA GLY A 22 -21.74 10.77 -21.54
C GLY A 22 -20.72 11.72 -22.20
N LYS A 23 -21.14 12.64 -23.10
CA LYS A 23 -20.22 13.40 -23.96
C LYS A 23 -19.38 14.41 -23.18
N LEU A 24 -20.03 15.19 -22.32
CA LEU A 24 -19.35 16.23 -21.55
C LEU A 24 -18.32 15.63 -20.59
N ILE A 25 -18.73 14.63 -19.80
CA ILE A 25 -17.85 13.97 -18.83
C ILE A 25 -16.67 13.25 -19.49
N ALA A 26 -16.89 12.61 -20.64
CA ALA A 26 -15.83 12.00 -21.44
C ALA A 26 -14.82 13.04 -21.97
N THR A 27 -15.27 14.27 -22.24
CA THR A 27 -14.42 15.38 -22.71
C THR A 27 -13.63 16.01 -21.55
N LEU A 28 -14.24 16.14 -20.37
CA LEU A 28 -13.60 16.70 -19.17
C LEU A 28 -12.44 15.84 -18.67
N ALA A 29 -12.46 14.53 -18.92
CA ALA A 29 -11.40 13.60 -18.51
C ALA A 29 -10.10 13.68 -19.34
N ALA A 30 -10.02 14.58 -20.34
CA ALA A 30 -8.89 14.68 -21.25
C ALA A 30 -7.55 14.94 -20.51
N GLY A 31 -6.48 14.27 -20.96
CA GLY A 31 -5.12 14.49 -20.47
C GLY A 31 -4.72 13.74 -19.19
N GLY A 32 -5.48 12.71 -18.77
CA GLY A 32 -5.05 11.69 -17.80
C GLY A 32 -4.92 12.13 -16.33
N ARG A 33 -5.10 13.42 -16.03
CA ARG A 33 -4.96 14.03 -14.69
C ARG A 33 -6.29 14.31 -13.97
N PHE A 34 -7.39 13.87 -14.58
CA PHE A 34 -8.73 14.01 -14.04
C PHE A 34 -9.40 12.65 -13.91
N VAL A 35 -10.14 12.48 -12.82
CA VAL A 35 -11.16 11.44 -12.67
C VAL A 35 -12.51 12.15 -12.72
N VAL A 36 -13.47 11.64 -13.50
CA VAL A 36 -14.74 12.33 -13.74
C VAL A 36 -15.91 11.42 -13.39
N GLN A 37 -16.85 11.92 -12.59
CA GLN A 37 -18.10 11.22 -12.33
C GLN A 37 -19.32 12.08 -12.71
N GLY A 38 -20.19 11.54 -13.56
CA GLY A 38 -21.51 12.09 -13.82
C GLY A 38 -22.54 11.57 -12.83
N LEU A 39 -23.45 12.44 -12.38
CA LEU A 39 -24.56 12.11 -11.50
C LEU A 39 -25.89 12.43 -12.16
N SER A 40 -26.87 11.54 -12.03
CA SER A 40 -28.25 11.74 -12.48
C SER A 40 -29.21 10.97 -11.58
N GLU A 41 -30.41 11.51 -11.37
CA GLU A 41 -31.47 10.87 -10.57
C GLU A 41 -32.13 9.72 -11.33
N ASN A 42 -32.12 9.77 -12.68
CA ASN A 42 -32.84 8.81 -13.52
C ASN A 42 -31.94 7.60 -13.86
N PRO A 43 -32.30 6.37 -13.44
CA PRO A 43 -31.50 5.17 -13.73
C PRO A 43 -31.38 4.84 -15.23
N GLY A 44 -32.40 5.15 -16.03
CA GLY A 44 -32.37 4.97 -17.49
C GLY A 44 -31.37 5.91 -18.17
N THR A 45 -31.36 7.18 -17.76
CA THR A 45 -30.35 8.16 -18.20
C THR A 45 -28.94 7.72 -17.83
N VAL A 46 -28.74 7.22 -16.60
CA VAL A 46 -27.45 6.67 -16.17
C VAL A 46 -27.05 5.50 -17.06
N ALA A 47 -27.93 4.53 -17.29
CA ALA A 47 -27.65 3.39 -18.17
C ALA A 47 -27.23 3.83 -19.59
N ALA A 48 -27.94 4.78 -20.19
CA ALA A 48 -27.60 5.31 -21.51
C ALA A 48 -26.23 6.03 -21.52
N ALA A 49 -25.99 6.90 -20.53
CA ALA A 49 -24.72 7.62 -20.41
C ALA A 49 -23.54 6.65 -20.17
N ARG A 50 -23.75 5.59 -19.39
CA ARG A 50 -22.73 4.55 -19.17
C ARG A 50 -22.34 3.86 -20.47
N GLN A 51 -23.34 3.46 -21.27
CA GLN A 51 -23.10 2.81 -22.55
C GLN A 51 -22.32 3.72 -23.51
N GLN A 52 -22.61 5.03 -23.51
CA GLN A 52 -21.88 5.99 -24.31
C GLN A 52 -20.43 6.18 -23.85
N VAL A 53 -20.18 6.30 -22.54
CA VAL A 53 -18.81 6.40 -21.99
C VAL A 53 -18.00 5.13 -22.28
N ARG A 54 -18.62 3.95 -22.15
CA ARG A 54 -18.00 2.66 -22.49
C ARG A 54 -17.63 2.60 -23.96
N SER A 55 -18.53 3.01 -24.85
CA SER A 55 -18.28 3.04 -26.30
C SER A 55 -17.12 3.99 -26.68
N ALA A 56 -16.81 4.97 -25.83
CA ALA A 56 -15.66 5.86 -25.99
C ALA A 56 -14.36 5.33 -25.33
N ALA A 57 -14.36 4.10 -24.80
CA ALA A 57 -13.23 3.46 -24.11
C ALA A 57 -12.63 4.30 -22.96
N LYS A 58 -13.49 5.01 -22.22
CA LYS A 58 -13.10 5.91 -21.11
C LYS A 58 -13.63 5.48 -19.75
N TYR A 59 -14.37 4.38 -19.70
CA TYR A 59 -14.99 3.90 -18.47
C TYR A 59 -13.93 3.56 -17.42
N GLY A 60 -14.21 3.84 -16.14
CA GLY A 60 -13.25 3.73 -15.03
C GLY A 60 -12.68 5.09 -14.66
N GLN A 61 -11.91 5.70 -15.56
CA GLN A 61 -11.50 7.11 -15.41
C GLN A 61 -12.72 8.04 -15.43
N VAL A 62 -13.72 7.68 -16.24
CA VAL A 62 -15.04 8.30 -16.30
C VAL A 62 -16.08 7.29 -15.83
N SER A 63 -16.97 7.70 -14.94
CA SER A 63 -18.08 6.86 -14.50
C SER A 63 -19.38 7.66 -14.38
N VAL A 64 -20.50 6.97 -14.33
CA VAL A 64 -21.82 7.60 -14.12
C VAL A 64 -22.55 6.85 -13.01
N ALA A 65 -23.11 7.58 -12.06
CA ALA A 65 -23.82 7.02 -10.92
C ALA A 65 -25.22 7.62 -10.77
N VAL A 66 -26.14 6.80 -10.27
CA VAL A 66 -27.43 7.27 -9.76
C VAL A 66 -27.19 7.89 -8.38
N PHE A 67 -27.88 8.98 -8.08
CA PHE A 67 -27.94 9.58 -6.74
C PHE A 67 -29.38 10.03 -6.45
N ASP A 68 -29.63 10.50 -5.22
CA ASP A 68 -30.98 10.79 -4.70
C ASP A 68 -31.53 12.18 -5.07
N GLY A 69 -30.74 13.03 -5.74
CA GLY A 69 -31.14 14.39 -6.12
C GLY A 69 -30.88 15.46 -5.04
N GLU A 70 -30.52 15.05 -3.82
CA GLU A 70 -30.44 15.92 -2.64
C GLU A 70 -29.05 15.85 -1.97
N HIS A 71 -28.48 14.66 -1.83
CA HIS A 71 -27.21 14.40 -1.15
C HIS A 71 -26.16 13.86 -2.11
N LEU A 72 -25.00 14.52 -2.12
CA LEU A 72 -23.88 14.10 -2.93
C LEU A 72 -23.19 12.90 -2.29
N PRO A 73 -22.95 11.80 -3.04
CA PRO A 73 -22.51 10.53 -2.47
C PRO A 73 -21.00 10.51 -2.21
N TYR A 74 -20.41 11.61 -1.75
CA TYR A 74 -18.98 11.73 -1.50
C TYR A 74 -18.70 12.00 -0.04
N VAL A 75 -17.56 11.50 0.43
CA VAL A 75 -16.94 12.00 1.65
C VAL A 75 -16.66 13.51 1.50
N GLU A 76 -16.60 14.25 2.62
CA GLU A 76 -16.35 15.70 2.61
C GLU A 76 -15.04 16.06 1.89
N GLU A 77 -14.84 17.27 1.41
CA GLU A 77 -13.50 17.73 0.97
C GLU A 77 -12.80 16.88 -0.11
N LEU A 78 -13.52 16.35 -1.09
CA LEU A 78 -12.98 15.43 -2.10
C LEU A 78 -12.91 16.03 -3.50
N VAL A 79 -13.88 16.88 -3.87
CA VAL A 79 -14.14 17.29 -5.26
C VAL A 79 -13.39 18.58 -5.59
N ASN A 80 -12.55 18.57 -6.62
CA ASN A 80 -11.84 19.79 -7.06
C ASN A 80 -12.72 20.67 -7.95
N LEU A 81 -13.59 20.07 -8.75
CA LEU A 81 -14.52 20.79 -9.63
C LEU A 81 -15.90 20.12 -9.62
N LEU A 82 -16.92 20.85 -9.20
CA LEU A 82 -18.31 20.49 -9.39
C LEU A 82 -18.90 21.37 -10.50
N VAL A 83 -19.48 20.76 -11.51
CA VAL A 83 -20.12 21.44 -12.64
C VAL A 83 -21.60 21.09 -12.65
N SER A 84 -22.47 22.10 -12.75
CA SER A 84 -23.89 21.84 -13.01
C SER A 84 -24.57 22.98 -13.78
N GLN A 85 -25.47 22.62 -14.68
CA GLN A 85 -26.40 23.60 -15.28
C GLN A 85 -27.57 23.90 -14.34
N ASP A 86 -27.95 22.95 -13.50
CA ASP A 86 -29.02 23.06 -12.53
C ASP A 86 -28.68 22.14 -11.35
N LEU A 87 -28.61 22.68 -10.13
CA LEU A 87 -28.36 21.87 -8.95
C LEU A 87 -29.60 21.07 -8.50
N GLY A 88 -30.77 21.36 -9.07
CA GLY A 88 -32.02 20.79 -8.61
C GLY A 88 -32.22 21.09 -7.14
N LYS A 89 -32.38 20.03 -6.33
CA LYS A 89 -32.58 20.14 -4.89
C LYS A 89 -31.29 20.13 -4.06
N VAL A 90 -30.13 19.96 -4.68
CA VAL A 90 -28.85 19.90 -3.95
C VAL A 90 -28.52 21.30 -3.38
N PRO A 91 -28.51 21.49 -2.04
CA PRO A 91 -28.23 22.79 -1.46
C PRO A 91 -26.76 23.16 -1.63
N MET A 92 -26.47 24.47 -1.68
CA MET A 92 -25.08 24.93 -1.82
C MET A 92 -24.19 24.48 -0.66
N ASP A 93 -24.72 24.32 0.56
CA ASP A 93 -23.97 23.81 1.70
C ASP A 93 -23.49 22.36 1.48
N GLU A 94 -24.30 21.54 0.81
CA GLU A 94 -23.91 20.18 0.44
C GLU A 94 -22.82 20.17 -0.65
N VAL A 95 -22.92 21.10 -1.62
CA VAL A 95 -21.84 21.33 -2.59
C VAL A 95 -20.54 21.74 -1.88
N MET A 96 -20.60 22.69 -0.95
CA MET A 96 -19.43 23.16 -0.19
C MET A 96 -18.86 22.09 0.75
N ARG A 97 -19.69 21.17 1.25
CA ARG A 97 -19.24 20.01 2.03
C ARG A 97 -18.29 19.13 1.21
N VAL A 98 -18.66 18.79 -0.02
CA VAL A 98 -17.88 17.85 -0.85
C VAL A 98 -16.71 18.51 -1.58
N LEU A 99 -16.74 19.82 -1.82
CA LEU A 99 -15.60 20.51 -2.43
C LEU A 99 -14.36 20.38 -1.54
N ALA A 100 -13.23 20.01 -2.15
CA ALA A 100 -11.91 20.08 -1.52
C ALA A 100 -11.57 21.55 -1.20
N PRO A 101 -10.66 21.83 -0.25
CA PRO A 101 -10.08 23.16 -0.08
C PRO A 101 -9.58 23.74 -1.41
N ASN A 102 -9.96 24.99 -1.72
CA ASN A 102 -9.78 25.65 -3.02
C ASN A 102 -10.53 25.00 -4.21
N GLY A 103 -11.37 24.00 -3.97
CA GLY A 103 -12.26 23.40 -4.95
C GLY A 103 -13.31 24.39 -5.44
N VAL A 104 -13.82 24.16 -6.65
CA VAL A 104 -14.68 25.10 -7.36
C VAL A 104 -16.02 24.46 -7.68
N ALA A 105 -17.11 25.15 -7.35
CA ALA A 105 -18.41 24.95 -7.97
C ALA A 105 -18.55 25.92 -9.14
N TYR A 106 -18.75 25.38 -10.35
CA TYR A 106 -19.04 26.15 -11.55
C TYR A 106 -20.48 25.83 -11.98
N VAL A 107 -21.42 26.67 -11.55
CA VAL A 107 -22.85 26.40 -11.62
C VAL A 107 -23.58 27.51 -12.36
N LYS A 108 -24.55 27.15 -13.20
CA LYS A 108 -25.40 28.12 -13.89
C LYS A 108 -26.54 28.58 -12.99
N LYS A 109 -26.67 29.89 -12.78
CA LYS A 109 -27.74 30.54 -12.00
C LYS A 109 -28.36 31.66 -12.84
N ASN A 110 -29.67 31.66 -13.01
CA ASN A 110 -30.41 32.65 -13.81
C ASN A 110 -29.83 32.84 -15.22
N GLY A 111 -29.49 31.73 -15.90
CA GLY A 111 -28.92 31.76 -17.25
C GLY A 111 -27.41 32.08 -17.32
N LYS A 112 -26.78 32.56 -16.24
CA LYS A 112 -25.36 32.94 -16.19
C LYS A 112 -24.54 31.93 -15.40
N TRP A 113 -23.34 31.61 -15.88
CA TRP A 113 -22.40 30.76 -15.13
C TRP A 113 -21.76 31.55 -13.99
N SER A 114 -21.73 30.95 -12.82
CA SER A 114 -21.15 31.51 -11.60
C SER A 114 -20.07 30.57 -11.05
N LYS A 115 -19.00 31.15 -10.53
CA LYS A 115 -17.89 30.43 -9.91
C LYS A 115 -17.92 30.70 -8.40
N THR A 116 -18.02 29.65 -7.61
CA THR A 116 -17.85 29.69 -6.15
C THR A 116 -16.66 28.83 -5.77
N THR A 117 -15.76 29.35 -4.95
CA THR A 117 -14.56 28.63 -4.49
C THR A 117 -14.65 28.35 -3.00
N LYS A 118 -14.39 27.11 -2.60
CA LYS A 118 -14.30 26.75 -1.18
C LYS A 118 -13.01 27.35 -0.58
N PRO A 119 -13.11 28.14 0.49
CA PRO A 119 -11.92 28.66 1.15
C PRO A 119 -11.10 27.51 1.74
N ARG A 120 -9.77 27.64 1.70
CA ARG A 120 -8.89 26.76 2.44
C ARG A 120 -8.99 27.08 3.94
N PRO A 121 -9.27 26.10 4.82
CA PRO A 121 -9.25 26.31 6.27
C PRO A 121 -7.90 26.88 6.72
N LYS A 122 -7.92 27.80 7.69
CA LYS A 122 -6.69 28.39 8.26
C LYS A 122 -5.96 27.41 9.19
N GLU A 123 -6.69 26.39 9.63
CA GLU A 123 -6.28 25.37 10.59
C GLU A 123 -5.48 24.23 9.94
N ILE A 124 -5.48 24.11 8.61
CA ILE A 124 -4.68 23.11 7.91
C ILE A 124 -3.42 23.73 7.33
N ASP A 125 -2.35 22.94 7.27
CA ASP A 125 -1.07 23.43 6.79
C ASP A 125 -0.36 22.49 5.81
N ASP A 126 0.63 23.04 5.13
CA ASP A 126 1.52 22.33 4.21
C ASP A 126 2.69 21.66 4.96
N TRP A 127 3.47 20.86 4.24
CA TRP A 127 4.68 20.20 4.76
C TRP A 127 5.77 20.35 3.71
N THR A 128 6.31 21.56 3.62
CA THR A 128 7.12 22.02 2.48
C THR A 128 8.48 21.33 2.36
N HIS A 129 9.02 20.82 3.47
CA HIS A 129 10.34 20.20 3.58
C HIS A 129 10.27 18.85 4.32
N TYR A 130 11.29 18.00 4.19
CA TYR A 130 11.34 16.74 4.94
C TYR A 130 11.15 16.87 6.46
N LEU A 131 11.67 17.94 7.07
CA LEU A 131 11.49 18.27 8.49
C LEU A 131 10.49 19.42 8.68
N TYR A 132 9.36 19.31 7.97
CA TYR A 132 8.25 20.28 7.90
C TYR A 132 8.58 21.56 7.15
N ASP A 133 9.55 22.35 7.62
CA ASP A 133 9.94 23.62 7.00
C ASP A 133 11.46 23.82 6.97
N GLY A 134 11.89 25.01 6.53
CA GLY A 134 13.31 25.40 6.47
C GLY A 134 14.01 25.52 7.83
N ARG A 135 13.29 25.43 8.96
CA ARG A 135 13.85 25.55 10.32
C ARG A 135 14.18 24.18 10.95
N GLY A 136 13.72 23.07 10.36
CA GLY A 136 14.10 21.71 10.78
C GLY A 136 13.26 21.11 11.92
N THR A 137 12.09 21.66 12.23
CA THR A 137 11.32 21.37 13.45
C THR A 137 10.73 19.95 13.50
N ALA A 138 10.26 19.42 12.36
CA ALA A 138 9.37 18.24 12.29
C ALA A 138 8.05 18.36 13.09
N VAL A 139 7.63 19.59 13.37
CA VAL A 139 6.38 19.95 14.07
C VAL A 139 5.54 20.80 13.13
N SER A 140 4.39 20.28 12.71
CA SER A 140 3.46 20.98 11.82
C SER A 140 2.53 21.93 12.59
N ASP A 141 2.17 23.05 11.95
CA ASP A 141 1.15 23.99 12.42
C ASP A 141 -0.28 23.55 12.06
N ASP A 142 -0.44 22.40 11.39
CA ASP A 142 -1.74 21.79 11.12
C ASP A 142 -2.46 21.39 12.42
N LEU A 143 -3.62 21.97 12.65
CA LEU A 143 -4.45 21.77 13.83
C LEU A 143 -5.55 20.71 13.65
N LEU A 144 -5.77 20.24 12.41
CA LEU A 144 -6.82 19.27 12.08
C LEU A 144 -6.26 17.85 11.87
N ALA A 145 -4.98 17.69 11.53
CA ALA A 145 -4.34 16.38 11.44
C ALA A 145 -4.18 15.75 12.83
N GLY A 146 -4.79 14.58 13.05
CA GLY A 146 -4.86 13.94 14.37
C GLY A 146 -5.14 12.43 14.34
N HIS A 147 -5.73 11.89 15.41
CA HIS A 147 -5.99 10.45 15.56
C HIS A 147 -6.84 9.88 14.41
N PRO A 148 -6.30 8.98 13.55
CA PRO A 148 -7.02 8.51 12.36
C PRO A 148 -8.24 7.64 12.71
N ARG A 149 -9.40 7.99 12.13
CA ARG A 149 -10.67 7.25 12.26
C ARG A 149 -11.42 7.07 10.93
N GLY A 150 -11.14 7.90 9.92
CA GLY A 150 -11.76 7.81 8.59
C GLY A 150 -10.73 7.76 7.46
N LEU A 151 -11.06 7.03 6.39
CA LEU A 151 -10.24 6.98 5.18
C LEU A 151 -10.65 8.09 4.21
N ARG A 152 -9.65 8.81 3.70
CA ARG A 152 -9.87 9.90 2.73
C ARG A 152 -9.72 9.46 1.30
N TRP A 153 -8.66 8.73 1.02
CA TRP A 153 -8.41 8.07 -0.25
C TRP A 153 -7.35 7.00 -0.07
N THR A 154 -7.31 6.05 -0.99
CA THR A 154 -6.27 5.02 -1.08
C THR A 154 -5.76 4.90 -2.51
N GLY A 155 -4.47 4.63 -2.68
CA GLY A 155 -3.84 4.56 -3.99
C GLY A 155 -2.56 3.73 -4.01
N GLY A 156 -2.01 3.53 -5.20
CA GLY A 156 -0.83 2.70 -5.42
C GLY A 156 0.52 3.40 -5.23
N PRO A 157 1.62 2.63 -5.23
CA PRO A 157 1.64 1.15 -5.35
C PRO A 157 1.17 0.44 -4.07
N TYR A 158 0.67 -0.80 -4.19
CA TYR A 158 0.14 -1.57 -3.05
C TYR A 158 1.24 -1.94 -2.04
N TRP A 159 2.42 -2.28 -2.52
CA TRP A 159 3.62 -2.59 -1.74
C TRP A 159 4.80 -1.67 -2.08
N ALA A 160 5.71 -1.51 -1.12
CA ALA A 160 7.08 -1.10 -1.42
C ALA A 160 7.91 -2.34 -1.81
N ARG A 161 8.95 -2.16 -2.63
CA ARG A 161 9.72 -3.26 -3.25
C ARG A 161 10.37 -4.20 -2.26
N SER A 162 11.01 -3.66 -1.22
CA SER A 162 11.76 -4.48 -0.28
C SER A 162 11.82 -3.87 1.10
N HIS A 163 11.81 -4.74 2.10
CA HIS A 163 12.13 -4.37 3.48
C HIS A 163 13.64 -4.53 3.77
N GLU A 164 14.31 -5.37 2.98
CA GLU A 164 15.69 -5.83 3.20
C GLU A 164 16.69 -4.93 2.52
N HIS A 165 16.25 -3.86 1.85
CA HIS A 165 17.08 -2.96 1.09
C HIS A 165 16.64 -1.50 1.26
N THR A 166 17.13 -0.59 0.41
CA THR A 166 16.70 0.81 0.36
C THR A 166 15.18 0.87 0.31
N ALA A 167 14.58 1.67 1.19
CA ALA A 167 13.13 1.84 1.19
C ALA A 167 12.70 2.49 -0.13
N SER A 168 11.60 2.00 -0.71
CA SER A 168 11.06 2.59 -1.94
C SER A 168 10.71 4.06 -1.76
N MET A 169 10.04 4.43 -0.66
CA MET A 169 9.69 5.84 -0.38
C MET A 169 10.93 6.59 0.11
N ASN A 170 11.47 7.48 -0.72
CA ASN A 170 12.71 8.20 -0.43
C ASN A 170 12.50 9.64 0.03
N ALA A 171 11.47 10.32 -0.47
CA ALA A 171 11.16 11.70 -0.12
C ALA A 171 9.67 11.97 -0.30
N MET A 172 9.09 12.85 0.52
CA MET A 172 7.71 13.32 0.37
C MET A 172 7.56 14.71 1.01
N VAL A 173 6.80 15.58 0.37
CA VAL A 173 6.46 16.94 0.82
C VAL A 173 5.03 17.28 0.34
N SER A 174 4.40 18.29 0.95
CA SER A 174 3.10 18.81 0.54
C SER A 174 3.14 20.33 0.41
N ALA A 175 2.54 20.86 -0.65
CA ALA A 175 2.34 22.29 -0.83
C ALA A 175 1.07 22.57 -1.66
N ALA A 176 0.31 23.60 -1.28
CA ALA A 176 -0.84 24.11 -2.02
C ALA A 176 -1.85 23.02 -2.44
N GLY A 177 -2.18 22.11 -1.51
CA GLY A 177 -3.15 21.03 -1.75
C GLY A 177 -2.64 19.90 -2.67
N ARG A 178 -1.32 19.74 -2.80
CA ARG A 178 -0.70 18.63 -3.54
C ARG A 178 0.37 17.94 -2.70
N VAL A 179 0.51 16.63 -2.92
CA VAL A 179 1.58 15.82 -2.34
C VAL A 179 2.59 15.45 -3.44
N PHE A 180 3.87 15.71 -3.18
CA PHE A 180 4.98 15.37 -4.06
C PHE A 180 5.85 14.34 -3.38
N TYR A 181 6.25 13.28 -4.08
CA TYR A 181 7.08 12.24 -3.50
C TYR A 181 7.99 11.56 -4.51
N VAL A 182 9.13 11.07 -4.04
CA VAL A 182 10.05 10.22 -4.81
C VAL A 182 9.96 8.79 -4.29
N MET A 183 9.60 7.87 -5.18
CA MET A 183 9.48 6.45 -4.87
C MET A 183 10.05 5.55 -5.96
N ASP A 184 10.75 4.47 -5.55
CA ASP A 184 11.06 3.32 -6.42
C ASP A 184 9.82 2.44 -6.58
N GLU A 185 9.22 2.48 -7.77
CA GLU A 185 8.02 1.74 -8.19
C GLU A 185 8.37 0.54 -9.10
N GLY A 186 9.64 0.11 -9.15
CA GLY A 186 10.05 -1.09 -9.88
C GLY A 186 9.43 -2.39 -9.34
N PRO A 187 9.65 -3.54 -10.01
CA PRO A 187 9.02 -4.82 -9.66
C PRO A 187 9.27 -5.26 -8.21
N THR A 188 8.22 -5.81 -7.58
CA THR A 188 8.21 -6.36 -6.22
C THR A 188 8.53 -7.86 -6.18
N ASP A 189 8.58 -8.54 -7.33
CA ASP A 189 8.93 -9.95 -7.47
C ASP A 189 10.33 -10.25 -6.91
N SER A 190 11.27 -9.34 -7.18
CA SER A 190 12.62 -9.36 -6.63
C SER A 190 13.25 -7.97 -6.60
N ILE A 191 14.06 -7.74 -5.57
CA ILE A 191 14.85 -6.52 -5.43
C ILE A 191 16.06 -6.48 -6.38
N GLN A 192 16.48 -7.64 -6.92
CA GLN A 192 17.59 -7.74 -7.88
C GLN A 192 17.21 -7.16 -9.26
N LEU A 193 15.91 -7.10 -9.56
CA LEU A 193 15.40 -6.47 -10.78
C LEU A 193 15.66 -4.95 -10.76
N PRO A 194 15.82 -4.31 -11.93
CA PRO A 194 16.04 -2.87 -12.03
C PRO A 194 14.95 -2.06 -11.30
N GLY A 195 15.36 -1.07 -10.51
CA GLY A 195 14.44 -0.12 -9.88
C GLY A 195 13.98 0.99 -10.83
N GLU A 196 12.83 1.59 -10.52
CA GLU A 196 12.20 2.64 -11.32
C GLU A 196 11.79 3.79 -10.39
N ASN A 197 12.66 4.81 -10.24
CA ASN A 197 12.39 5.96 -9.38
C ASN A 197 11.55 7.01 -10.11
N PHE A 198 10.50 7.51 -9.46
CA PHE A 198 9.65 8.59 -9.98
C PHE A 198 9.47 9.70 -8.96
N LEU A 199 9.59 10.97 -9.39
CA LEU A 199 8.93 12.09 -8.73
C LEU A 199 7.47 12.11 -9.19
N THR A 200 6.54 11.98 -8.26
CA THR A 200 5.10 11.96 -8.54
C THR A 200 4.39 13.10 -7.81
N ALA A 201 3.45 13.74 -8.48
CA ALA A 201 2.50 14.67 -7.86
C ALA A 201 1.10 14.05 -7.80
N ARG A 202 0.44 14.22 -6.65
CA ARG A 202 -0.95 13.83 -6.43
C ARG A 202 -1.74 14.99 -5.84
N ASP A 203 -3.04 15.01 -6.12
CA ASP A 203 -3.97 15.82 -5.35
C ASP A 203 -3.99 15.33 -3.88
N ALA A 204 -3.88 16.26 -2.94
CA ALA A 204 -3.76 15.94 -1.53
C ALA A 204 -5.05 15.37 -0.91
N PHE A 205 -6.21 15.72 -1.45
CA PHE A 205 -7.53 15.50 -0.86
C PHE A 205 -8.28 14.31 -1.44
N ASN A 206 -7.93 13.89 -2.67
CA ASN A 206 -8.48 12.69 -3.32
C ASN A 206 -7.43 11.74 -3.91
N GLY A 207 -6.14 12.06 -3.87
CA GLY A 207 -5.08 11.13 -4.24
C GLY A 207 -4.91 10.85 -5.74
N VAL A 208 -5.66 11.53 -6.61
CA VAL A 208 -5.52 11.42 -8.07
C VAL A 208 -4.10 11.80 -8.49
N VAL A 209 -3.45 10.97 -9.30
CA VAL A 209 -2.13 11.26 -9.88
C VAL A 209 -2.28 12.38 -10.90
N LEU A 210 -1.53 13.46 -10.71
CA LEU A 210 -1.55 14.61 -11.60
C LEU A 210 -0.50 14.47 -12.70
N TRP A 211 0.69 14.01 -12.34
CA TRP A 211 1.79 13.72 -13.25
C TRP A 211 2.87 12.87 -12.56
N LYS A 212 3.69 12.20 -13.37
CA LYS A 212 4.89 11.47 -12.93
C LYS A 212 6.09 11.88 -13.77
N ARG A 213 7.26 12.00 -13.15
CA ARG A 213 8.55 12.27 -13.80
C ARG A 213 9.56 11.17 -13.42
N PRO A 214 10.12 10.43 -14.37
CA PRO A 214 11.17 9.46 -14.07
C PRO A 214 12.45 10.16 -13.59
N LEU A 215 13.11 9.60 -12.58
CA LEU A 215 14.39 10.06 -12.06
C LEU A 215 15.45 8.97 -12.28
N ARG A 216 16.41 9.26 -13.15
CA ARG A 216 17.59 8.41 -13.33
C ARG A 216 18.61 8.73 -12.22
N ASP A 217 19.23 7.69 -11.67
CA ASP A 217 20.33 7.83 -10.70
C ASP A 217 19.97 8.53 -9.39
N TRP A 218 18.71 8.39 -8.94
CA TRP A 218 18.27 8.93 -7.65
C TRP A 218 19.00 8.27 -6.46
N CYS A 219 18.94 6.93 -6.40
CA CYS A 219 19.58 6.09 -5.38
C CYS A 219 19.70 4.65 -5.89
N ASN A 220 20.75 3.94 -5.45
CA ASN A 220 20.87 2.50 -5.70
C ASN A 220 19.90 1.72 -4.78
N ALA A 221 19.03 0.91 -5.38
CA ALA A 221 18.03 0.14 -4.64
C ALA A 221 18.65 -0.97 -3.78
N LEU A 222 19.88 -1.41 -4.05
CA LEU A 222 20.49 -2.60 -3.43
C LEU A 222 21.18 -2.34 -2.09
N TYR A 223 21.22 -1.12 -1.55
CA TYR A 223 21.78 -0.91 -0.21
C TYR A 223 20.99 -1.74 0.83
N PRO A 224 21.65 -2.59 1.62
CA PRO A 224 20.99 -3.55 2.50
C PRO A 224 20.29 -2.88 3.67
N LEU A 225 19.22 -3.48 4.16
CA LEU A 225 18.42 -3.13 5.32
C LEU A 225 18.40 -1.63 5.64
N LYS A 226 17.95 -0.84 4.67
CA LYS A 226 17.84 0.62 4.76
C LYS A 226 19.13 1.26 5.30
N SER A 227 20.28 0.90 4.73
CA SER A 227 21.61 1.46 5.09
C SER A 227 22.12 2.49 4.09
N GLY A 228 21.33 2.84 3.07
CA GLY A 228 21.62 3.89 2.10
C GLY A 228 21.76 5.31 2.72
N PRO A 229 21.89 6.35 1.88
CA PRO A 229 22.17 7.70 2.36
C PRO A 229 21.00 8.33 3.13
N GLY A 230 21.27 8.76 4.37
CA GLY A 230 20.31 9.35 5.29
C GLY A 230 19.61 10.63 4.82
N TRP A 231 20.30 11.38 3.96
CA TRP A 231 19.91 12.71 3.51
C TRP A 231 19.04 12.72 2.25
N LEU A 232 18.75 11.57 1.63
CA LEU A 232 17.89 11.49 0.44
C LEU A 232 16.56 12.26 0.55
N PRO A 233 15.85 12.24 1.70
CA PRO A 233 14.60 12.98 1.81
C PRO A 233 14.74 14.50 1.65
N ARG A 234 15.95 15.05 1.83
CA ARG A 234 16.21 16.51 1.80
C ARG A 234 16.61 17.03 0.42
N ARG A 235 16.40 16.22 -0.61
CA ARG A 235 16.59 16.56 -2.02
C ARG A 235 15.31 17.04 -2.71
N LEU A 236 14.22 17.15 -1.96
CA LEU A 236 12.90 17.56 -2.44
C LEU A 236 12.30 18.62 -1.49
N VAL A 237 11.86 19.73 -2.08
CA VAL A 237 11.15 20.82 -1.39
C VAL A 237 9.98 21.26 -2.27
N ALA A 238 8.84 21.60 -1.67
CA ALA A 238 7.72 22.20 -2.39
C ALA A 238 7.23 23.45 -1.64
N MET A 239 7.01 24.54 -2.35
CA MET A 239 6.49 25.79 -1.79
C MET A 239 5.53 26.43 -2.77
N GLY A 240 4.28 26.66 -2.34
CA GLY A 240 3.24 27.21 -3.20
C GLY A 240 3.07 26.40 -4.49
N ASP A 241 3.32 27.04 -5.63
CA ASP A 241 3.21 26.45 -6.97
C ASP A 241 4.56 25.99 -7.57
N ARG A 242 5.61 25.84 -6.74
CA ARG A 242 6.95 25.42 -7.16
C ARG A 242 7.40 24.16 -6.44
N VAL A 243 8.13 23.30 -7.15
CA VAL A 243 8.84 22.14 -6.60
C VAL A 243 10.32 22.24 -6.93
N TYR A 244 11.18 22.17 -5.92
CA TYR A 244 12.63 22.19 -6.04
C TYR A 244 13.19 20.79 -5.82
N LEU A 245 14.02 20.32 -6.74
CA LEU A 245 14.51 18.94 -6.78
C LEU A 245 16.00 18.92 -7.10
N ALA A 246 16.77 18.13 -6.34
CA ALA A 246 18.08 17.64 -6.74
C ALA A 246 17.94 16.25 -7.41
N PRO A 247 17.90 16.13 -8.74
CA PRO A 247 17.39 14.92 -9.41
C PRO A 247 18.35 13.72 -9.41
N GLY A 248 19.66 13.93 -9.37
CA GLY A 248 20.66 12.86 -9.44
C GLY A 248 22.07 13.37 -9.17
N VAL A 249 23.02 12.45 -8.98
CA VAL A 249 24.44 12.82 -8.94
C VAL A 249 24.85 13.40 -10.31
N GLY A 250 25.66 14.45 -10.31
CA GLY A 250 26.10 15.12 -11.54
C GLY A 250 25.02 15.98 -12.23
N GLN A 251 23.82 16.07 -11.67
CA GLN A 251 22.73 16.87 -12.24
C GLN A 251 22.44 18.09 -11.35
N ASP A 252 22.31 19.25 -11.99
CA ASP A 252 21.94 20.49 -11.30
C ASP A 252 20.51 20.43 -10.72
N LEU A 253 20.29 21.25 -9.70
CA LEU A 253 18.97 21.53 -9.12
C LEU A 253 17.99 22.04 -10.18
N LEU A 254 16.74 21.61 -10.03
CA LEU A 254 15.62 21.98 -10.88
C LEU A 254 14.53 22.67 -10.05
N CYS A 255 13.88 23.68 -10.65
CA CYS A 255 12.58 24.18 -10.24
C CYS A 255 11.53 23.72 -11.25
N LEU A 256 10.45 23.13 -10.76
CA LEU A 256 9.33 22.62 -11.55
C LEU A 256 8.05 23.36 -11.22
N ASP A 257 7.17 23.50 -12.22
CA ASP A 257 5.77 23.88 -12.02
C ASP A 257 5.05 22.77 -11.26
N ALA A 258 4.50 23.08 -10.09
CA ALA A 258 3.87 22.10 -9.21
C ALA A 258 2.65 21.41 -9.85
N ALA A 259 1.92 22.10 -10.74
CA ALA A 259 0.70 21.57 -11.35
C ALA A 259 0.98 20.64 -12.54
N THR A 260 2.09 20.82 -13.25
CA THR A 260 2.38 20.14 -14.52
C THR A 260 3.67 19.33 -14.53
N GLY A 261 4.58 19.54 -13.57
CA GLY A 261 5.88 18.88 -13.52
C GLY A 261 6.88 19.37 -14.57
N LYS A 262 6.52 20.43 -15.34
CA LYS A 262 7.41 21.04 -16.33
C LYS A 262 8.55 21.78 -15.64
N VAL A 263 9.75 21.66 -16.19
CA VAL A 263 10.92 22.40 -15.71
C VAL A 263 10.72 23.88 -16.02
N ILE A 264 10.75 24.71 -14.98
CA ILE A 264 10.73 26.16 -15.09
C ILE A 264 12.17 26.68 -15.16
N ARG A 265 13.05 26.13 -14.31
CA ARG A 265 14.43 26.61 -14.18
C ARG A 265 15.39 25.49 -13.82
N LYS A 266 16.62 25.61 -14.30
CA LYS A 266 17.80 24.83 -13.90
C LYS A 266 18.78 25.78 -13.22
N TYR A 267 19.33 25.41 -12.07
CA TYR A 267 20.28 26.25 -11.33
C TYR A 267 21.71 25.78 -11.59
N ALA A 268 22.40 26.41 -12.54
CA ALA A 268 23.74 25.97 -12.97
C ALA A 268 24.77 25.92 -11.82
N GLY A 269 25.66 24.93 -11.88
CA GLY A 269 26.74 24.76 -10.89
C GLY A 269 26.26 24.20 -9.55
N THR A 270 25.12 23.51 -9.52
CA THR A 270 24.56 22.85 -8.32
C THR A 270 24.56 21.33 -8.44
N ALA A 271 25.16 20.78 -9.51
CA ALA A 271 25.48 19.37 -9.59
C ALA A 271 26.18 18.89 -8.31
N GLY A 272 25.68 17.81 -7.71
CA GLY A 272 26.18 17.30 -6.43
C GLY A 272 25.46 17.86 -5.20
N THR A 273 24.34 18.58 -5.34
CA THR A 273 23.49 18.92 -4.19
C THR A 273 22.92 17.65 -3.55
N PHE A 274 23.27 17.42 -2.28
CA PHE A 274 22.77 16.30 -1.49
C PHE A 274 21.67 16.72 -0.49
N GLU A 275 21.58 18.01 -0.15
CA GLU A 275 20.54 18.60 0.69
C GLU A 275 20.26 20.05 0.26
N LEU A 276 18.98 20.43 0.27
CA LEU A 276 18.54 21.82 0.10
C LEU A 276 17.40 22.19 1.06
N ILE A 277 17.31 23.48 1.36
CA ILE A 277 16.13 24.12 1.95
C ILE A 277 15.77 25.36 1.13
N VAL A 278 14.51 25.76 1.19
CA VAL A 278 14.01 27.01 0.60
C VAL A 278 13.28 27.79 1.69
N SER A 279 13.66 29.04 1.86
CA SER A 279 13.00 29.95 2.79
C SER A 279 12.96 31.32 2.12
N ASP A 280 11.84 32.03 2.21
CA ASP A 280 11.66 33.42 1.75
C ASP A 280 12.32 33.73 0.39
N GLY A 281 12.03 32.90 -0.62
CA GLY A 281 12.51 33.10 -2.00
C GLY A 281 14.00 32.79 -2.23
N VAL A 282 14.72 32.22 -1.27
CA VAL A 282 16.14 31.84 -1.40
C VAL A 282 16.30 30.34 -1.20
N ILE A 283 17.04 29.71 -2.11
CA ILE A 283 17.47 28.32 -2.02
C ILE A 283 18.83 28.29 -1.32
N PHE A 284 18.92 27.55 -0.22
CA PHE A 284 20.19 27.21 0.40
C PHE A 284 20.51 25.76 0.07
N ALA A 285 21.58 25.54 -0.70
CA ALA A 285 21.98 24.23 -1.19
C ALA A 285 23.34 23.83 -0.64
N ALA A 286 23.45 22.65 -0.05
CA ALA A 286 24.71 22.03 0.32
C ALA A 286 25.20 21.14 -0.83
N VAL A 287 26.30 21.54 -1.45
CA VAL A 287 26.88 20.91 -2.64
C VAL A 287 28.16 20.17 -2.29
N ASP A 288 28.23 18.91 -2.70
CA ASP A 288 29.45 18.12 -2.72
C ASP A 288 30.01 18.10 -4.16
N PRO A 289 31.02 18.92 -4.48
CA PRO A 289 31.55 19.03 -5.84
C PRO A 289 32.28 17.78 -6.33
N GLU A 290 32.72 16.91 -5.41
CA GLU A 290 33.43 15.66 -5.71
C GLU A 290 32.51 14.44 -5.60
N GLY A 291 31.25 14.64 -5.27
CA GLY A 291 30.26 13.58 -5.06
C GLY A 291 30.05 12.72 -6.32
N LYS A 292 30.37 11.43 -6.22
CA LYS A 292 30.16 10.43 -7.28
C LYS A 292 29.04 9.46 -6.93
N ALA A 293 28.40 8.89 -7.96
CA ALA A 293 27.44 7.82 -7.76
C ALA A 293 28.14 6.59 -7.17
N VAL A 294 27.57 6.01 -6.11
CA VAL A 294 28.16 4.86 -5.43
C VAL A 294 27.66 3.56 -6.09
N ASP A 295 28.56 2.83 -6.75
CA ASP A 295 28.31 1.45 -7.17
C ASP A 295 28.37 0.50 -5.95
N TYR A 296 27.23 -0.02 -5.54
CA TYR A 296 27.11 -0.91 -4.40
C TYR A 296 26.95 -2.36 -4.83
N ARG A 297 27.75 -3.24 -4.23
CA ARG A 297 27.73 -4.68 -4.47
C ARG A 297 27.58 -5.42 -3.17
N GLN A 298 26.67 -6.38 -3.13
CA GLN A 298 26.46 -7.20 -1.94
C GLN A 298 27.65 -8.14 -1.71
N GLN A 299 28.10 -8.31 -0.45
CA GLN A 299 29.25 -9.18 -0.14
C GLN A 299 28.97 -10.22 0.97
N HIS A 300 28.00 -9.97 1.86
CA HIS A 300 27.60 -10.95 2.89
C HIS A 300 26.17 -11.46 2.72
N PRO A 301 25.94 -12.80 2.74
CA PRO A 301 24.59 -13.37 2.66
C PRO A 301 23.76 -13.09 3.91
N ASN A 302 24.41 -12.81 5.04
CA ASN A 302 23.77 -12.35 6.26
C ASN A 302 23.42 -10.86 6.17
N CYS A 303 22.13 -10.54 6.11
CA CYS A 303 21.64 -9.18 5.90
C CYS A 303 22.08 -8.16 6.97
N TRP A 304 22.35 -8.59 8.21
CA TRP A 304 22.81 -7.69 9.28
C TRP A 304 24.28 -7.33 9.15
N LYS A 305 25.13 -8.33 8.88
CA LYS A 305 26.56 -8.09 8.59
C LYS A 305 26.71 -7.19 7.37
N GLU A 306 25.87 -7.43 6.37
CA GLU A 306 25.84 -6.67 5.13
C GLU A 306 25.38 -5.22 5.36
N ARG A 307 24.34 -5.00 6.18
CA ARG A 307 23.94 -3.66 6.67
C ARG A 307 25.10 -2.95 7.36
N ASP A 308 25.74 -3.59 8.33
CA ASP A 308 26.78 -2.96 9.14
C ASP A 308 27.98 -2.52 8.29
N ARG A 309 28.29 -3.30 7.25
CA ARG A 309 29.28 -2.94 6.22
C ARG A 309 28.84 -1.73 5.40
N ALA A 310 27.61 -1.74 4.90
CA ALA A 310 27.07 -0.69 4.05
C ALA A 310 26.93 0.65 4.76
N SER A 311 26.42 0.66 6.01
CA SER A 311 26.19 1.88 6.79
C SER A 311 27.47 2.69 7.02
N ARG A 312 28.64 2.04 7.07
CA ARG A 312 29.94 2.73 7.22
C ARG A 312 30.30 3.58 6.00
N ARG A 313 29.77 3.29 4.81
CA ARG A 313 30.07 4.04 3.57
C ARG A 313 29.51 5.46 3.57
N TRP A 314 28.49 5.72 4.38
CA TRP A 314 27.86 7.04 4.49
C TRP A 314 28.30 7.81 5.73
N GLY A 315 29.27 7.29 6.49
CA GLY A 315 29.82 8.02 7.62
C GLY A 315 30.39 9.36 7.15
N TRP A 316 29.91 10.47 7.70
CA TRP A 316 30.47 11.79 7.44
C TRP A 316 31.46 12.17 8.55
N LYS A 317 32.61 12.73 8.17
CA LYS A 317 33.68 13.18 9.08
C LYS A 317 34.12 14.58 8.71
N ARG A 318 34.70 15.30 9.69
CA ARG A 318 35.19 16.68 9.54
C ARG A 318 36.32 16.81 8.51
N ASP A 319 37.16 15.79 8.37
CA ASP A 319 38.31 15.73 7.45
C ASP A 319 37.93 15.37 6.00
N MET A 320 36.64 15.15 5.72
CA MET A 320 36.16 14.99 4.35
C MET A 320 36.31 16.28 3.53
N PRO A 321 36.45 16.20 2.19
CA PRO A 321 36.58 17.36 1.32
C PRO A 321 35.53 18.43 1.62
N ALA A 322 35.97 19.68 1.64
CA ALA A 322 35.11 20.81 1.99
C ALA A 322 33.96 20.95 0.99
N ARG A 323 32.75 20.98 1.54
CA ARG A 323 31.50 21.20 0.79
C ARG A 323 31.30 22.68 0.55
N VAL A 324 30.30 23.01 -0.27
CA VAL A 324 29.93 24.40 -0.56
C VAL A 324 28.47 24.61 -0.24
N VAL A 325 28.19 25.49 0.72
CA VAL A 325 26.84 26.01 0.95
C VAL A 325 26.63 27.19 0.00
N LYS A 326 25.56 27.16 -0.79
CA LYS A 326 25.23 28.20 -1.77
C LYS A 326 23.88 28.82 -1.44
N ALA A 327 23.78 30.14 -1.51
CA ALA A 327 22.51 30.85 -1.53
C ALA A 327 22.18 31.30 -2.95
N ILE A 328 21.00 30.94 -3.41
CA ILE A 328 20.55 31.19 -4.78
C ILE A 328 19.16 31.81 -4.72
N GLN A 329 18.96 32.94 -5.38
CA GLN A 329 17.62 33.53 -5.51
C GLN A 329 16.75 32.57 -6.32
N ALA A 330 15.65 32.09 -5.74
CA ALA A 330 14.84 31.02 -6.32
C ALA A 330 14.21 31.44 -7.66
N GLU A 331 13.72 32.68 -7.74
CA GLU A 331 13.03 33.19 -8.91
C GLU A 331 13.95 33.41 -10.11
N SER A 332 15.10 34.08 -9.91
CA SER A 332 16.03 34.45 -10.99
C SER A 332 17.09 33.37 -11.26
N GLY A 333 17.41 32.54 -10.27
CA GLY A 333 18.57 31.65 -10.29
C GLY A 333 19.92 32.33 -10.02
N LYS A 334 19.92 33.62 -9.67
CA LYS A 334 21.14 34.37 -9.33
C LYS A 334 21.80 33.77 -8.10
N LEU A 335 23.06 33.38 -8.22
CA LEU A 335 23.91 33.06 -7.07
C LEU A 335 24.11 34.34 -6.25
N LEU A 336 23.69 34.30 -4.99
CA LEU A 336 23.86 35.42 -4.05
C LEU A 336 25.24 35.34 -3.39
N TRP A 337 25.59 34.16 -2.87
CA TRP A 337 26.88 33.88 -2.27
C TRP A 337 27.17 32.38 -2.21
N LYS A 338 28.43 32.03 -1.98
CA LYS A 338 28.89 30.67 -1.69
C LYS A 338 29.83 30.69 -0.49
N HIS A 339 29.73 29.69 0.37
CA HIS A 339 30.55 29.53 1.56
C HIS A 339 31.13 28.11 1.59
N LYS A 340 32.47 27.99 1.61
CA LYS A 340 33.17 26.69 1.61
C LYS A 340 33.36 26.23 3.05
N THR A 341 32.80 25.08 3.40
CA THR A 341 32.78 24.59 4.79
C THR A 341 32.49 23.09 4.82
N PRO A 342 33.01 22.33 5.81
CA PRO A 342 32.64 20.94 6.05
C PRO A 342 31.22 20.83 6.65
N ALA A 343 30.19 21.30 5.95
CA ALA A 343 28.80 21.22 6.44
C ALA A 343 28.32 19.77 6.53
N ALA A 344 27.93 19.32 7.73
CA ALA A 344 27.35 18.01 8.00
C ALA A 344 25.95 17.87 7.37
N PRO A 345 25.60 16.69 6.80
CA PRO A 345 24.24 16.45 6.32
C PRO A 345 23.21 16.53 7.44
N MET A 346 21.96 16.80 7.08
CA MET A 346 20.78 16.87 7.95
C MET A 346 20.74 18.07 8.91
N THR A 347 21.67 19.03 8.79
CA THR A 347 21.78 20.15 9.75
C THR A 347 21.45 21.51 9.17
N LEU A 348 21.22 21.62 7.86
CA LEU A 348 20.94 22.91 7.23
C LEU A 348 19.56 23.41 7.68
N ALA A 349 19.52 24.62 8.25
CA ALA A 349 18.30 25.34 8.63
C ALA A 349 18.45 26.85 8.38
N ALA A 350 17.34 27.54 8.13
CA ALA A 350 17.35 28.99 7.93
C ALA A 350 16.13 29.68 8.58
N ASP A 351 16.33 30.92 8.99
CA ASP A 351 15.29 31.86 9.38
C ASP A 351 15.38 33.14 8.50
N GLY A 352 14.64 34.19 8.87
CA GLY A 352 14.62 35.45 8.12
C GLY A 352 15.94 36.24 8.11
N LYS A 353 16.90 35.92 9.00
CA LYS A 353 18.17 36.65 9.17
C LYS A 353 19.41 35.81 8.90
N ARG A 354 19.37 34.49 9.13
CA ARG A 354 20.54 33.63 9.14
C ARG A 354 20.31 32.24 8.56
N VAL A 355 21.42 31.58 8.21
CA VAL A 355 21.48 30.17 7.81
C VAL A 355 22.42 29.46 8.76
N CYS A 356 21.96 28.39 9.38
CA CYS A 356 22.72 27.62 10.36
C CYS A 356 22.96 26.19 9.87
N PHE A 357 24.11 25.63 10.23
CA PHE A 357 24.47 24.23 10.01
C PHE A 357 25.55 23.79 11.00
N TYR A 358 25.82 22.49 11.08
CA TYR A 358 26.93 21.95 11.87
C TYR A 358 28.12 21.65 10.95
N ASP A 359 29.33 22.07 11.30
CA ASP A 359 30.53 21.89 10.46
C ASP A 359 31.40 20.68 10.88
N GLY A 360 30.93 19.89 11.85
CA GLY A 360 31.70 18.78 12.42
C GLY A 360 32.36 19.09 13.76
N SER A 361 32.47 20.36 14.13
CA SER A 361 32.99 20.85 15.41
C SER A 361 32.03 21.80 16.11
N ALA A 362 31.49 22.76 15.36
CA ALA A 362 30.68 23.84 15.84
C ALA A 362 29.36 23.95 15.05
N VAL A 363 28.35 24.53 15.69
CA VAL A 363 27.21 25.08 14.96
C VAL A 363 27.63 26.44 14.43
N VAL A 364 27.54 26.63 13.12
CA VAL A 364 27.91 27.85 12.42
C VAL A 364 26.63 28.57 11.99
N ALA A 365 26.59 29.89 12.20
CA ALA A 365 25.56 30.75 11.63
C ALA A 365 26.17 31.72 10.62
N LEU A 366 25.59 31.78 9.43
CA LEU A 366 25.92 32.74 8.39
C LEU A 366 24.82 33.78 8.27
N ASP A 367 25.21 35.01 7.97
CA ASP A 367 24.31 36.05 7.52
C ASP A 367 23.62 35.59 6.24
N ARG A 368 22.30 35.62 6.24
CA ARG A 368 21.49 35.09 5.15
C ARG A 368 21.76 35.79 3.82
N SER A 369 22.03 37.09 3.86
CA SER A 369 22.13 37.94 2.67
C SER A 369 23.52 37.93 2.06
N THR A 370 24.57 37.80 2.88
CA THR A 370 25.97 37.95 2.47
C THR A 370 26.77 36.65 2.53
N GLY A 371 26.33 35.65 3.30
CA GLY A 371 27.07 34.41 3.54
C GLY A 371 28.30 34.58 4.45
N LYS A 372 28.47 35.77 5.04
CA LYS A 372 29.49 36.03 6.06
C LYS A 372 29.12 35.33 7.35
N GLU A 373 30.12 34.82 8.04
CA GLU A 373 29.91 34.22 9.35
C GLU A 373 29.46 35.27 10.37
N LEU A 374 28.41 34.95 11.13
CA LEU A 374 27.93 35.75 12.26
C LEU A 374 28.57 35.27 13.56
N TRP A 375 28.60 33.94 13.76
CA TRP A 375 29.16 33.31 14.93
C TRP A 375 29.36 31.80 14.71
N GLN A 376 30.18 31.20 15.58
CA GLN A 376 30.30 29.76 15.76
C GLN A 376 30.07 29.39 17.23
N ALA A 377 29.43 28.26 17.47
CA ALA A 377 29.16 27.73 18.80
C ALA A 377 29.79 26.35 18.96
N ASP A 378 30.80 26.25 19.84
CA ASP A 378 31.48 24.98 20.12
C ASP A 378 30.55 23.99 20.81
N VAL A 379 30.34 22.85 20.16
CA VAL A 379 29.47 21.76 20.64
C VAL A 379 30.15 20.39 20.51
N ALA A 380 31.48 20.39 20.61
CA ALA A 380 32.35 19.25 20.32
C ALA A 380 31.98 17.99 21.13
N ASP A 381 31.21 17.09 20.50
CA ASP A 381 30.77 15.81 21.09
C ASP A 381 30.77 14.65 20.07
N MET A 382 31.08 14.89 18.78
CA MET A 382 30.99 13.87 17.72
C MET A 382 32.26 13.71 16.87
N ARG A 383 32.76 12.47 16.77
CA ARG A 383 33.91 12.10 15.92
C ARG A 383 33.54 11.47 14.57
N LEU A 384 32.32 10.94 14.41
CA LEU A 384 31.80 10.34 13.18
C LEU A 384 30.27 10.44 13.14
N ILE A 385 29.71 11.02 12.08
CA ILE A 385 28.25 11.02 11.85
C ILE A 385 27.89 9.81 11.00
N GLY A 386 27.33 8.76 11.60
CA GLY A 386 26.91 7.56 10.88
C GLY A 386 25.65 7.79 10.05
N THR A 387 25.77 8.33 8.82
CA THR A 387 24.58 8.73 8.03
C THR A 387 23.83 7.58 7.34
N GLY A 388 24.00 6.33 7.78
CA GLY A 388 23.09 5.22 7.49
C GLY A 388 21.73 5.37 8.19
N TYR A 389 21.20 6.60 8.19
CA TYR A 389 19.96 7.14 8.78
C TYR A 389 19.97 7.58 10.25
N ALA A 390 21.10 7.56 10.96
CA ALA A 390 21.25 8.31 12.21
C ALA A 390 22.03 9.61 11.93
N GLY A 391 21.67 10.71 12.58
CA GLY A 391 22.31 12.00 12.33
C GLY A 391 21.88 13.07 13.31
N PRO A 392 22.64 14.19 13.38
CA PRO A 392 22.29 15.31 14.24
C PRO A 392 20.93 15.93 13.89
N ARG A 393 20.36 16.62 14.88
CA ARG A 393 19.19 17.50 14.70
C ARG A 393 19.59 18.93 14.99
N LEU A 394 19.23 19.85 14.11
CA LEU A 394 19.36 21.30 14.30
C LEU A 394 18.00 21.93 14.07
N ILE A 395 17.53 22.73 15.04
CA ILE A 395 16.23 23.40 15.01
C ILE A 395 16.43 24.88 15.32
N LEU A 396 15.86 25.75 14.48
CA LEU A 396 15.75 27.19 14.77
C LEU A 396 14.39 27.48 15.39
N CYS A 397 14.35 28.02 16.61
CA CYS A 397 13.10 28.33 17.31
C CYS A 397 13.26 29.50 18.29
N LYS A 398 12.30 30.43 18.28
CA LYS A 398 12.31 31.62 19.15
C LYS A 398 13.66 32.37 19.04
N ASP A 399 14.34 32.55 20.17
CA ASP A 399 15.63 33.20 20.39
C ASP A 399 16.80 32.20 20.40
N ARG A 400 16.60 30.95 19.94
CA ARG A 400 17.57 29.85 20.11
C ARG A 400 17.80 29.00 18.85
N VAL A 401 19.03 28.50 18.75
CA VAL A 401 19.34 27.27 18.00
C VAL A 401 19.38 26.11 18.97
N VAL A 402 18.56 25.10 18.73
CA VAL A 402 18.57 23.86 19.51
C VAL A 402 19.22 22.77 18.69
N PHE A 403 20.36 22.28 19.17
CA PHE A 403 21.18 21.30 18.47
C PHE A 403 21.32 20.02 19.30
N SER A 404 21.19 18.88 18.65
CA SER A 404 21.46 17.57 19.25
C SER A 404 22.40 16.77 18.37
N PRO A 405 23.64 16.51 18.83
CA PRO A 405 24.59 15.66 18.14
C PRO A 405 24.38 14.16 18.45
N MET A 406 23.18 13.74 18.85
CA MET A 406 22.90 12.45 19.48
C MET A 406 23.39 12.33 20.92
N GLY A 407 22.49 11.94 21.83
CA GLY A 407 22.80 11.75 23.26
C GLY A 407 22.97 13.01 24.12
N SER A 408 23.17 14.19 23.49
CA SER A 408 23.24 15.49 24.17
C SER A 408 22.27 16.50 23.54
N ILE A 409 21.93 17.58 24.26
CA ILE A 409 21.17 18.74 23.76
C ILE A 409 21.97 19.99 24.08
N PHE A 410 22.07 20.91 23.13
CA PHE A 410 22.64 22.23 23.29
C PHE A 410 21.56 23.25 22.91
N ALA A 411 21.35 24.24 23.78
CA ALA A 411 20.63 25.45 23.41
C ALA A 411 21.62 26.60 23.28
N ILE A 412 21.60 27.23 22.11
CA ILE A 412 22.54 28.27 21.71
C ILE A 412 21.74 29.53 21.47
N SER A 413 22.21 30.67 21.99
CA SER A 413 21.67 31.98 21.68
C SER A 413 21.70 32.22 20.17
N ILE A 414 20.54 32.47 19.58
CA ILE A 414 20.46 32.65 18.13
C ILE A 414 21.17 33.93 17.66
N GLU A 415 21.21 34.95 18.52
CA GLU A 415 21.84 36.24 18.23
C GLU A 415 23.36 36.20 18.40
N THR A 416 23.87 35.52 19.44
CA THR A 416 25.29 35.63 19.83
C THR A 416 26.12 34.37 19.60
N GLY A 417 25.50 33.21 19.33
CA GLY A 417 26.21 31.93 19.27
C GLY A 417 26.66 31.38 20.62
N LYS A 418 26.37 32.07 21.73
CA LYS A 418 26.73 31.58 23.07
C LYS A 418 25.88 30.36 23.43
N VAL A 419 26.52 29.24 23.79
CA VAL A 419 25.84 28.09 24.41
C VAL A 419 25.24 28.56 25.75
N LEU A 420 23.92 28.58 25.83
CA LEU A 420 23.18 29.02 27.02
C LEU A 420 23.17 27.92 28.08
N TRP A 421 22.96 26.69 27.66
CA TRP A 421 23.00 25.49 28.50
C TRP A 421 23.17 24.24 27.63
N SER A 422 23.56 23.14 28.26
CA SER A 422 23.57 21.82 27.63
C SER A 422 23.03 20.74 28.58
N VAL A 423 22.45 19.70 27.99
CA VAL A 423 22.03 18.48 28.70
C VAL A 423 22.84 17.32 28.13
N LYS A 424 23.63 16.65 28.99
CA LYS A 424 24.34 15.42 28.64
C LYS A 424 23.53 14.20 29.09
N GLY A 425 23.68 13.09 28.37
CA GLY A 425 23.05 11.81 28.76
C GLY A 425 21.52 11.79 28.62
N LYS A 426 20.96 12.59 27.71
CA LYS A 426 19.53 12.50 27.39
C LYS A 426 19.19 11.10 26.83
N PRO A 427 17.94 10.63 26.98
CA PRO A 427 17.52 9.37 26.36
C PRO A 427 17.82 9.35 24.86
N ARG A 428 18.30 8.22 24.36
CA ARG A 428 18.47 7.97 22.92
C ARG A 428 17.13 7.61 22.30
N SER A 429 16.93 7.96 21.04
CA SER A 429 15.74 7.63 20.24
C SER A 429 16.12 7.15 18.84
N GLY A 430 15.12 6.81 18.02
CA GLY A 430 15.31 6.30 16.67
C GLY A 430 15.71 4.83 16.58
N HIS A 431 15.20 4.15 15.54
CA HIS A 431 15.58 2.77 15.20
C HIS A 431 16.03 2.69 13.74
N LEU A 432 17.33 2.89 13.49
CA LEU A 432 17.85 3.06 12.12
C LEU A 432 17.14 4.24 11.41
N SER A 433 16.96 5.32 12.15
CA SER A 433 16.29 6.57 11.74
C SER A 433 16.84 7.74 12.57
N LEU A 434 16.48 8.97 12.18
CA LEU A 434 16.83 10.17 12.94
C LEU A 434 16.23 10.12 14.35
N GLU A 435 16.87 10.85 15.27
CA GLU A 435 16.35 11.02 16.61
C GLU A 435 15.01 11.77 16.60
N ASP A 436 14.06 11.24 17.36
CA ASP A 436 12.78 11.83 17.72
C ASP A 436 12.99 12.97 18.72
N PHE A 437 13.03 14.18 18.20
CA PHE A 437 13.40 15.40 18.89
C PHE A 437 12.51 16.56 18.40
N TYR A 438 11.72 17.16 19.30
CA TYR A 438 10.72 18.19 18.98
C TYR A 438 10.81 19.38 19.93
N VAL A 439 10.58 20.59 19.42
CA VAL A 439 10.41 21.80 20.24
C VAL A 439 8.97 22.28 20.11
N LEU A 440 8.23 22.27 21.23
CA LEU A 440 6.82 22.61 21.30
C LEU A 440 6.60 23.53 22.50
N GLY A 441 6.17 24.77 22.23
CA GLY A 441 5.97 25.79 23.26
C GLY A 441 7.28 26.16 23.95
N ASP A 442 7.36 25.92 25.25
CA ASP A 442 8.53 26.11 26.12
C ASP A 442 9.26 24.80 26.45
N ARG A 443 8.93 23.69 25.75
CA ARG A 443 9.45 22.35 26.04
C ARG A 443 10.15 21.73 24.84
N ILE A 444 11.16 20.93 25.16
CA ILE A 444 11.83 20.01 24.24
C ILE A 444 11.37 18.61 24.58
N TRP A 445 10.79 17.92 23.60
CA TRP A 445 10.27 16.56 23.73
C TRP A 445 11.24 15.56 23.11
N VAL A 446 11.64 14.57 23.89
CA VAL A 446 12.55 13.51 23.48
C VAL A 446 11.88 12.16 23.71
N LEU A 447 11.67 11.41 22.64
CA LEU A 447 11.16 10.03 22.77
C LEU A 447 12.24 9.14 23.37
N GLN A 448 11.88 8.18 24.21
CA GLN A 448 12.82 7.20 24.74
C GLN A 448 12.83 5.93 23.91
N ARG A 449 14.02 5.47 23.52
CA ARG A 449 14.24 4.12 23.03
C ARG A 449 14.21 3.15 24.22
N GLY A 450 13.18 2.32 24.29
CA GLY A 450 12.90 1.50 25.48
C GLY A 450 11.83 2.16 26.35
N ASN A 451 11.67 1.70 27.60
CA ASN A 451 10.71 2.27 28.56
C ASN A 451 9.27 2.48 28.01
N GLN A 452 8.77 1.51 27.23
CA GLN A 452 7.47 1.58 26.57
C GLN A 452 7.26 2.78 25.61
N GLY A 453 8.34 3.40 25.13
CA GLY A 453 8.25 4.56 24.23
C GLY A 453 7.74 5.82 24.93
N ALA A 454 8.13 6.02 26.19
CA ALA A 454 7.83 7.23 26.95
C ALA A 454 8.48 8.47 26.33
N PHE A 455 7.91 9.65 26.59
CA PHE A 455 8.54 10.94 26.29
C PHE A 455 9.16 11.54 27.55
N THR A 456 10.36 12.09 27.43
CA THR A 456 10.93 13.01 28.42
C THR A 456 10.88 14.43 27.88
N THR A 457 10.50 15.36 28.75
CA THR A 457 10.49 16.79 28.43
C THR A 457 11.59 17.53 29.19
N TYR A 458 12.18 18.50 28.51
CA TYR A 458 13.14 19.45 29.07
C TYR A 458 12.66 20.88 28.83
N SER A 459 12.94 21.78 29.76
CA SER A 459 12.70 23.22 29.62
C SER A 459 13.58 23.80 28.52
N LEU A 460 13.00 24.57 27.60
CA LEU A 460 13.74 25.29 26.56
C LEU A 460 14.57 26.44 27.16
N ALA A 461 14.13 27.00 28.29
CA ALA A 461 14.77 28.15 28.91
C ALA A 461 16.11 27.79 29.56
N ASP A 462 16.15 26.70 30.32
CA ASP A 462 17.26 26.33 31.21
C ASP A 462 17.70 24.85 31.15
N GLY A 463 17.08 24.03 30.28
CA GLY A 463 17.48 22.64 30.07
C GLY A 463 17.07 21.68 31.20
N LYS A 464 16.36 22.13 32.24
CA LYS A 464 15.91 21.25 33.34
C LYS A 464 14.93 20.20 32.83
N LYS A 465 15.09 18.95 33.28
CA LYS A 465 14.12 17.87 33.03
C LYS A 465 12.80 18.24 33.73
N LEU A 466 11.69 18.22 33.00
CA LEU A 466 10.38 18.64 33.50
C LEU A 466 9.52 17.44 33.87
N ALA A 467 9.18 16.60 32.90
CA ALA A 467 8.24 15.50 33.10
C ALA A 467 8.56 14.30 32.20
N GLU A 468 7.98 13.15 32.55
CA GLU A 468 7.99 11.95 31.74
C GLU A 468 6.57 11.45 31.50
N TYR A 469 6.22 11.18 30.24
CA TYR A 469 4.89 10.75 29.81
C TYR A 469 4.99 9.32 29.29
N ARG A 470 4.28 8.38 29.93
CA ARG A 470 4.41 6.95 29.67
C ARG A 470 3.21 6.44 28.88
N ASN A 471 3.48 5.68 27.82
CA ASN A 471 2.42 4.98 27.10
C ASN A 471 1.86 3.86 28.00
N PRO A 472 0.55 3.85 28.31
CA PRO A 472 -0.03 2.89 29.24
C PRO A 472 -0.10 1.45 28.69
N ILE A 473 0.17 1.24 27.39
CA ILE A 473 0.10 -0.11 26.80
C ILE A 473 1.25 -1.01 27.29
N LYS A 474 0.86 -2.06 28.01
CA LYS A 474 1.72 -3.17 28.41
C LYS A 474 1.86 -4.19 27.27
N SER A 475 2.66 -3.87 26.25
CA SER A 475 3.04 -4.83 25.20
C SER A 475 4.37 -5.52 25.54
N PHE A 476 4.47 -6.83 25.27
CA PHE A 476 5.68 -7.65 25.47
C PHE A 476 6.89 -7.16 24.64
N TYR A 477 6.67 -6.31 23.63
CA TYR A 477 7.70 -5.80 22.73
C TYR A 477 7.26 -4.45 22.16
N ILE A 478 7.75 -3.33 22.71
CA ILE A 478 7.57 -2.00 22.14
C ILE A 478 8.81 -1.64 21.33
N HIS A 479 8.66 -1.60 20.00
CA HIS A 479 9.73 -1.32 19.06
C HIS A 479 9.42 -0.08 18.21
N GLN A 480 10.34 0.89 18.24
CA GLN A 480 10.34 2.03 17.33
C GLN A 480 10.56 1.56 15.89
N ARG A 481 9.82 2.12 14.94
CA ARG A 481 9.93 1.80 13.52
C ARG A 481 11.10 2.55 12.89
N CYS A 482 11.50 2.09 11.70
CA CYS A 482 12.66 2.63 10.97
C CYS A 482 12.37 3.97 10.27
N HIS A 483 11.66 4.89 10.92
CA HIS A 483 11.42 6.25 10.44
C HIS A 483 11.30 7.18 11.66
N PRO A 484 11.64 8.48 11.55
CA PRO A 484 11.40 9.40 12.65
C PRO A 484 9.89 9.58 12.88
N GLY A 485 9.53 9.89 14.11
CA GLY A 485 8.23 10.42 14.45
C GLY A 485 8.07 11.86 13.98
N ARG A 486 6.82 12.31 14.00
CA ARG A 486 6.39 13.66 13.62
C ARG A 486 5.54 14.24 14.74
N ALA A 487 5.22 15.52 14.65
CA ALA A 487 4.26 16.14 15.54
C ALA A 487 3.41 17.17 14.80
N THR A 488 2.25 17.47 15.37
CA THR A 488 1.52 18.72 15.17
C THR A 488 1.58 19.52 16.47
N ARG A 489 0.94 20.70 16.51
CA ARG A 489 0.79 21.47 17.75
C ARG A 489 0.02 20.74 18.85
N LYS A 490 -0.85 19.78 18.48
CA LYS A 490 -1.73 19.05 19.40
C LYS A 490 -1.29 17.62 19.66
N TYR A 491 -0.68 16.99 18.67
CA TYR A 491 -0.41 15.55 18.69
C TYR A 491 1.07 15.24 18.47
N LEU A 492 1.64 14.37 19.29
CA LEU A 492 2.88 13.67 18.95
C LEU A 492 2.52 12.39 18.19
N LEU A 493 3.25 12.11 17.11
CA LEU A 493 3.08 10.94 16.25
C LEU A 493 4.33 10.03 16.34
N PRO A 494 4.62 9.41 17.50
CA PRO A 494 5.80 8.58 17.65
C PRO A 494 5.70 7.29 16.80
N PRO A 495 6.83 6.80 16.28
CA PRO A 495 6.87 5.65 15.38
C PRO A 495 6.82 4.33 16.16
N ILE A 496 5.89 4.15 17.09
CA ILE A 496 5.85 2.99 17.99
C ILE A 496 4.91 1.91 17.44
N MET A 497 5.46 0.73 17.07
CA MET A 497 4.69 -0.47 16.71
C MET A 497 3.64 -0.29 15.59
N GLY A 498 3.58 0.87 14.92
CA GLY A 498 2.59 1.34 13.95
C GLY A 498 2.63 2.87 13.93
N THR A 499 1.48 3.54 13.83
CA THR A 499 1.33 4.97 14.12
C THR A 499 0.65 5.13 15.48
N THR A 500 1.43 5.47 16.51
CA THR A 500 0.87 5.89 17.79
C THR A 500 0.60 7.39 17.71
N VAL A 501 -0.52 7.82 18.30
CA VAL A 501 -0.87 9.24 18.46
C VAL A 501 -0.97 9.51 19.94
N TYR A 502 -0.21 10.49 20.42
CA TYR A 502 -0.32 11.00 21.77
C TYR A 502 -0.95 12.40 21.70
N ASP A 503 -2.15 12.51 22.25
CA ASP A 503 -2.88 13.76 22.45
C ASP A 503 -2.34 14.45 23.69
N MET A 504 -1.62 15.55 23.47
CA MET A 504 -0.93 16.28 24.55
C MET A 504 -1.91 17.09 25.40
N GLU A 505 -3.05 17.51 24.85
CA GLU A 505 -4.05 18.31 25.55
C GLU A 505 -4.84 17.45 26.55
N ASN A 506 -5.17 16.21 26.13
CA ASN A 506 -6.01 15.29 26.90
C ASN A 506 -5.24 14.17 27.61
N ASP A 507 -3.91 14.18 27.55
CA ASP A 507 -3.01 13.12 28.04
C ASP A 507 -3.46 11.71 27.60
N LYS A 508 -3.77 11.55 26.30
CA LYS A 508 -4.40 10.32 25.78
C LYS A 508 -3.57 9.67 24.69
N TRP A 509 -3.37 8.35 24.82
CA TRP A 509 -2.64 7.53 23.87
C TRP A 509 -3.58 6.72 22.98
N PHE A 510 -3.37 6.81 21.66
CA PHE A 510 -4.05 6.00 20.66
C PHE A 510 -3.04 5.15 19.89
N ASN A 511 -3.18 3.84 19.95
CA ASN A 511 -2.21 2.90 19.36
C ASN A 511 -2.78 2.28 18.09
N ASN A 512 -2.41 2.84 16.94
CA ASN A 512 -2.95 2.45 15.63
C ASN A 512 -1.96 1.54 14.91
N HIS A 513 -1.80 0.31 15.40
CA HIS A 513 -0.89 -0.68 14.80
C HIS A 513 -1.28 -1.11 13.38
N TRP A 514 -2.54 -0.85 13.01
CA TRP A 514 -3.18 -1.09 11.72
C TRP A 514 -2.86 -0.04 10.63
N VAL A 515 -2.15 1.04 10.96
CA VAL A 515 -1.66 2.00 9.96
C VAL A 515 -0.22 2.39 10.29
N ARG A 516 0.62 2.58 9.27
CA ARG A 516 2.03 3.00 9.44
C ARG A 516 2.61 3.54 8.15
N GLY A 517 3.74 4.23 8.26
CA GLY A 517 4.51 4.71 7.12
C GLY A 517 5.53 3.69 6.61
N GLY A 518 5.97 3.90 5.37
CA GLY A 518 7.17 3.32 4.81
C GLY A 518 8.40 3.62 5.67
N CYS A 519 9.38 2.72 5.60
CA CYS A 519 10.65 2.96 6.30
C CYS A 519 11.37 4.18 5.72
N ILE A 520 12.29 4.76 6.49
CA ILE A 520 13.01 6.00 6.25
C ILE A 520 12.14 7.25 6.35
N TYR A 521 11.12 7.37 5.52
CA TYR A 521 10.31 8.58 5.49
C TYR A 521 9.25 8.62 6.61
N GLY A 522 8.47 7.54 6.76
CA GLY A 522 7.39 7.44 7.74
C GLY A 522 6.06 8.06 7.29
N MET A 523 5.38 8.69 8.23
CA MET A 523 4.10 9.39 8.05
C MET A 523 4.33 10.89 7.86
N MET A 524 3.40 11.59 7.22
CA MET A 524 3.40 13.06 7.12
C MET A 524 2.04 13.62 7.51
N PRO A 525 1.93 14.45 8.57
CA PRO A 525 0.71 15.22 8.83
C PRO A 525 0.69 16.49 7.98
N ALA A 526 -0.36 16.69 7.19
CA ALA A 526 -0.60 17.91 6.41
C ALA A 526 -2.03 17.91 5.86
N ASN A 527 -2.54 19.08 5.47
CA ASN A 527 -3.87 19.27 4.88
C ASN A 527 -5.02 18.68 5.74
N GLY A 528 -4.90 18.69 7.07
CA GLY A 528 -5.85 18.10 8.01
C GLY A 528 -5.86 16.56 8.05
N MET A 529 -4.88 15.92 7.42
CA MET A 529 -4.78 14.47 7.27
C MET A 529 -3.41 13.95 7.69
N ILE A 530 -3.31 12.63 7.84
CA ILE A 530 -2.03 11.93 7.93
C ILE A 530 -1.86 11.03 6.70
N TYR A 531 -0.74 11.22 6.01
CA TYR A 531 -0.34 10.43 4.85
C TYR A 531 0.50 9.21 5.26
N ALA A 532 -0.04 8.02 5.04
CA ALA A 532 0.60 6.73 5.27
C ALA A 532 1.11 6.15 3.95
N THR A 533 2.44 6.10 3.81
CA THR A 533 3.10 5.65 2.58
C THR A 533 3.16 4.12 2.48
N PRO A 534 3.23 3.55 1.25
CA PRO A 534 3.37 2.10 1.08
C PRO A 534 4.61 1.56 1.78
N HIS A 535 4.55 0.31 2.23
CA HIS A 535 5.62 -0.34 2.99
C HIS A 535 5.78 -1.82 2.62
N ALA A 536 6.95 -2.41 2.88
CA ALA A 536 7.24 -3.82 2.62
C ALA A 536 7.12 -4.74 3.87
N CYS A 537 6.50 -4.22 4.94
CA CYS A 537 6.55 -4.84 6.26
C CYS A 537 5.56 -6.00 6.41
N ALA A 538 6.08 -7.17 6.80
CA ALA A 538 5.29 -8.29 7.28
C ALA A 538 5.04 -8.15 8.80
N CYS A 539 4.32 -7.11 9.24
CA CYS A 539 3.70 -7.06 10.57
C CYS A 539 2.20 -6.77 10.40
N TYR A 540 1.35 -7.52 11.11
CA TYR A 540 -0.11 -7.33 11.20
C TYR A 540 -0.85 -7.31 9.85
N TYR A 541 -0.56 -8.26 8.98
CA TYR A 541 -0.91 -8.22 7.55
C TYR A 541 -2.42 -8.38 7.38
N GLN A 542 -3.04 -9.06 8.34
CA GLN A 542 -4.48 -9.32 8.36
C GLN A 542 -5.29 -8.14 8.92
N SER A 543 -4.62 -7.08 9.41
CA SER A 543 -5.24 -5.96 10.10
C SER A 543 -4.81 -4.60 9.57
N LYS A 544 -3.63 -4.51 8.97
CA LYS A 544 -2.95 -3.26 8.64
C LYS A 544 -3.19 -2.86 7.19
N LEU A 545 -3.49 -1.58 6.99
CA LEU A 545 -3.65 -0.98 5.66
C LEU A 545 -2.38 -1.12 4.81
N ASN A 546 -2.59 -1.43 3.54
CA ASN A 546 -1.56 -1.44 2.50
C ASN A 546 -1.84 -0.33 1.48
N GLY A 547 -0.90 -0.08 0.58
CA GLY A 547 -0.96 1.05 -0.36
C GLY A 547 -0.62 2.40 0.28
N PHE A 548 -0.84 3.46 -0.50
CA PHE A 548 -0.70 4.85 -0.09
C PHE A 548 -2.06 5.36 0.37
N ASN A 549 -2.18 5.67 1.66
CA ASN A 549 -3.45 6.08 2.28
C ASN A 549 -3.35 7.49 2.85
N ALA A 550 -4.40 8.29 2.66
CA ALA A 550 -4.66 9.47 3.49
C ALA A 550 -5.76 9.14 4.49
N VAL A 551 -5.50 9.38 5.77
CA VAL A 551 -6.45 9.14 6.86
C VAL A 551 -6.74 10.44 7.61
N ALA A 552 -7.98 10.61 8.05
CA ALA A 552 -8.46 11.80 8.75
C ALA A 552 -9.04 11.44 10.12
N PRO A 553 -9.15 12.41 11.06
CA PRO A 553 -9.74 12.14 12.36
C PRO A 553 -11.25 11.99 12.38
N LYS A 554 -11.95 12.43 11.34
CA LYS A 554 -13.41 12.32 11.25
C LYS A 554 -13.79 11.08 10.42
N PRO A 555 -14.50 10.09 11.01
CA PRO A 555 -15.04 8.96 10.27
C PRO A 555 -16.30 9.34 9.49
N GLN A 556 -16.67 8.54 8.50
CA GLN A 556 -17.97 8.66 7.83
C GLN A 556 -19.12 8.12 8.71
N PRO A 557 -20.33 8.72 8.64
CA PRO A 557 -21.52 8.16 9.28
C PRO A 557 -21.79 6.75 8.75
N ALA A 558 -22.08 5.81 9.66
CA ALA A 558 -22.22 4.39 9.32
C ALA A 558 -23.59 3.83 9.71
N GLU A 559 -24.61 4.67 9.86
CA GLU A 559 -25.97 4.21 10.10
C GLU A 559 -26.58 3.70 8.79
N ALA A 560 -27.20 2.52 8.86
CA ALA A 560 -27.85 1.88 7.73
C ALA A 560 -29.37 2.11 7.80
N PRO A 561 -30.05 2.37 6.66
CA PRO A 561 -31.49 2.41 6.65
C PRO A 561 -32.09 1.01 6.89
N PRO A 562 -33.40 0.92 7.20
CA PRO A 562 -34.11 -0.35 7.31
C PRO A 562 -33.94 -1.26 6.08
N ALA A 563 -33.99 -2.58 6.29
CA ALA A 563 -33.66 -3.57 5.27
C ALA A 563 -34.54 -3.48 4.01
N ASP A 564 -35.83 -3.15 4.16
CA ASP A 564 -36.79 -2.96 3.07
C ASP A 564 -36.41 -1.79 2.14
N LYS A 565 -35.68 -0.79 2.65
CA LYS A 565 -35.16 0.34 1.86
C LYS A 565 -33.85 0.02 1.14
N ARG A 566 -33.18 -1.07 1.52
CA ARG A 566 -31.86 -1.48 0.98
C ARG A 566 -31.98 -2.46 -0.18
N LEU A 567 -33.11 -3.18 -0.27
CA LEU A 567 -33.39 -4.13 -1.34
C LEU A 567 -34.13 -3.44 -2.50
N VAL A 568 -33.57 -3.54 -3.71
CA VAL A 568 -34.21 -3.09 -4.94
C VAL A 568 -34.52 -4.29 -5.81
N LYS A 569 -35.80 -4.47 -6.14
CA LYS A 569 -36.29 -5.53 -7.03
C LYS A 569 -36.18 -5.07 -8.49
N GLY A 570 -35.55 -5.88 -9.33
CA GLY A 570 -35.37 -5.61 -10.76
C GLY A 570 -36.41 -6.31 -11.64
N PRO A 571 -36.36 -6.12 -12.97
CA PRO A 571 -37.34 -6.68 -13.91
C PRO A 571 -37.38 -8.22 -13.95
N ALA A 572 -36.31 -8.90 -13.51
CA ALA A 572 -36.22 -10.36 -13.41
C ALA A 572 -36.47 -10.90 -12.00
N TYR A 573 -36.91 -10.07 -11.05
CA TYR A 573 -37.21 -10.51 -9.68
C TYR A 573 -38.27 -11.63 -9.67
N GLY A 574 -37.98 -12.74 -8.99
CA GLY A 574 -38.87 -13.91 -8.95
C GLY A 574 -39.02 -14.66 -10.29
N LYS A 575 -38.22 -14.31 -11.31
CA LYS A 575 -38.25 -14.89 -12.68
C LYS A 575 -36.92 -15.54 -13.06
N CYS A 576 -36.09 -15.88 -12.08
CA CYS A 576 -34.93 -16.74 -12.25
C CYS A 576 -35.42 -18.16 -11.99
N GLY A 577 -35.16 -19.09 -12.90
CA GLY A 577 -35.73 -20.45 -12.87
C GLY A 577 -35.38 -21.25 -11.61
N GLU A 578 -35.86 -22.50 -11.56
CA GLU A 578 -35.59 -23.39 -10.43
C GLU A 578 -34.08 -23.61 -10.20
N PRO A 579 -33.65 -23.93 -8.96
CA PRO A 579 -32.26 -24.25 -8.66
C PRO A 579 -31.74 -25.36 -9.57
N VAL A 580 -30.68 -25.04 -10.31
CA VAL A 580 -29.96 -26.02 -11.14
C VAL A 580 -28.75 -26.49 -10.35
N GLU A 581 -28.64 -27.79 -10.11
CA GLU A 581 -27.39 -28.40 -9.66
C GLU A 581 -26.42 -28.47 -10.83
N TYR A 582 -25.20 -27.96 -10.63
CA TYR A 582 -24.16 -28.02 -11.64
C TYR A 582 -23.38 -29.32 -11.53
N PRO A 583 -22.94 -29.91 -12.65
CA PRO A 583 -22.12 -31.12 -12.62
C PRO A 583 -20.78 -30.85 -11.94
N ALA A 584 -20.15 -31.89 -11.40
CA ALA A 584 -18.84 -31.80 -10.73
C ALA A 584 -17.69 -31.30 -11.64
N SER A 585 -17.92 -31.21 -12.96
CA SER A 585 -17.00 -30.66 -13.95
C SER A 585 -17.20 -29.16 -14.20
N ALA A 586 -18.20 -28.52 -13.58
CA ALA A 586 -18.43 -27.08 -13.65
C ALA A 586 -17.51 -26.31 -12.68
N TRP A 587 -17.38 -25.01 -12.89
CA TRP A 587 -16.60 -24.06 -12.09
C TRP A 587 -17.44 -22.83 -11.73
N PRO A 588 -18.44 -22.97 -10.84
CA PRO A 588 -19.47 -21.94 -10.61
C PRO A 588 -19.00 -20.75 -9.77
N ALA A 589 -17.88 -20.87 -9.03
CA ALA A 589 -17.42 -19.85 -8.11
C ALA A 589 -15.91 -19.61 -8.23
N PHE A 590 -15.44 -18.51 -7.63
CA PHE A 590 -14.00 -18.22 -7.54
C PHE A 590 -13.25 -19.43 -6.97
N ARG A 591 -12.23 -19.88 -7.71
CA ARG A 591 -11.44 -21.08 -7.43
C ARG A 591 -12.28 -22.35 -7.23
N HIS A 592 -13.26 -22.57 -8.12
CA HIS A 592 -14.13 -23.73 -8.25
C HIS A 592 -15.25 -23.80 -7.20
N ASP A 593 -14.90 -23.96 -5.93
CA ASP A 593 -15.82 -24.31 -4.85
C ASP A 593 -15.75 -23.36 -3.65
N ASN A 594 -16.57 -23.61 -2.63
CA ASN A 594 -16.59 -22.81 -1.41
C ASN A 594 -15.29 -22.89 -0.60
N ALA A 595 -14.50 -23.97 -0.75
CA ALA A 595 -13.19 -24.11 -0.12
C ALA A 595 -12.08 -23.35 -0.88
N ARG A 596 -12.39 -22.82 -2.07
CA ARG A 596 -11.46 -22.12 -2.97
C ARG A 596 -10.32 -23.02 -3.45
N SER A 597 -10.62 -24.30 -3.63
CA SER A 597 -9.63 -25.37 -3.86
C SER A 597 -8.76 -25.16 -5.10
N GLY A 598 -9.32 -24.56 -6.17
CA GLY A 598 -8.71 -24.52 -7.50
C GLY A 598 -8.49 -25.91 -8.11
N TYR A 599 -9.32 -26.87 -7.71
CA TYR A 599 -9.31 -28.25 -8.18
C TYR A 599 -10.69 -28.64 -8.69
N VAL A 600 -10.75 -29.27 -9.85
CA VAL A 600 -11.99 -29.76 -10.47
C VAL A 600 -11.84 -31.21 -10.94
N ARG A 601 -12.95 -31.96 -10.92
CA ARG A 601 -12.99 -33.34 -11.41
C ARG A 601 -13.40 -33.36 -12.88
N THR A 602 -12.45 -33.05 -13.76
CA THR A 602 -12.65 -33.08 -15.22
C THR A 602 -11.37 -33.46 -15.94
N ASP A 603 -11.50 -34.24 -17.02
CA ASP A 603 -10.37 -34.66 -17.83
C ASP A 603 -10.03 -33.59 -18.87
N VAL A 604 -8.90 -32.94 -18.68
CA VAL A 604 -8.30 -32.03 -19.67
C VAL A 604 -7.06 -32.70 -20.24
N PRO A 605 -6.94 -32.88 -21.57
CA PRO A 605 -5.72 -33.41 -22.20
C PRO A 605 -4.45 -32.64 -21.80
N ALA A 606 -3.29 -33.30 -21.83
CA ALA A 606 -2.02 -32.61 -21.61
C ALA A 606 -1.67 -31.69 -22.79
N GLU A 607 -1.85 -32.19 -24.00
CA GLU A 607 -1.74 -31.43 -25.25
C GLU A 607 -3.08 -30.75 -25.53
N VAL A 608 -3.09 -29.42 -25.59
CA VAL A 608 -4.30 -28.62 -25.84
C VAL A 608 -4.06 -27.62 -26.97
N GLY A 609 -5.05 -27.46 -27.85
CA GLY A 609 -5.08 -26.43 -28.88
C GLY A 609 -5.92 -25.23 -28.46
N ARG A 610 -5.68 -24.05 -29.05
CA ARG A 610 -6.56 -22.88 -28.87
C ARG A 610 -7.87 -23.14 -29.61
N ALA A 611 -8.96 -23.31 -28.87
CA ALA A 611 -10.30 -23.46 -29.43
C ALA A 611 -10.88 -22.12 -29.90
N TRP A 612 -10.78 -21.09 -29.05
CA TRP A 612 -11.18 -19.73 -29.39
C TRP A 612 -10.48 -18.70 -28.50
N GLU A 613 -10.47 -17.43 -28.93
CA GLU A 613 -10.06 -16.29 -28.11
C GLU A 613 -10.97 -15.09 -28.32
N LYS A 614 -11.11 -14.26 -27.28
CA LYS A 614 -11.93 -13.04 -27.31
C LYS A 614 -11.27 -11.92 -26.51
N LYS A 615 -11.03 -10.77 -27.14
CA LYS A 615 -10.67 -9.52 -26.46
C LYS A 615 -11.92 -8.94 -25.79
N ILE A 616 -11.85 -8.69 -24.48
CA ILE A 616 -12.97 -8.19 -23.68
C ILE A 616 -12.69 -6.78 -23.14
N GLY A 617 -11.55 -6.58 -22.47
CA GLY A 617 -11.25 -5.33 -21.79
C GLY A 617 -9.76 -5.13 -21.56
N THR A 618 -9.39 -4.35 -20.55
CA THR A 618 -7.99 -4.05 -20.21
C THR A 618 -7.47 -4.87 -19.02
N LYS A 619 -8.24 -4.95 -17.93
CA LYS A 619 -7.95 -5.79 -16.77
C LYS A 619 -9.18 -6.65 -16.45
N LEU A 620 -9.01 -7.98 -16.48
CA LEU A 620 -10.09 -8.93 -16.23
C LEU A 620 -9.98 -9.59 -14.84
N SER A 621 -11.11 -9.95 -14.25
CA SER A 621 -11.17 -10.89 -13.14
C SER A 621 -10.82 -12.30 -13.61
N GLN A 622 -10.64 -13.23 -12.68
CA GLN A 622 -10.66 -14.66 -12.99
C GLN A 622 -12.02 -15.02 -13.63
N PRO A 623 -12.10 -16.03 -14.51
CA PRO A 623 -13.36 -16.52 -15.07
C PRO A 623 -14.04 -17.54 -14.15
N VAL A 624 -15.35 -17.73 -14.36
CA VAL A 624 -16.13 -18.87 -13.87
C VAL A 624 -16.91 -19.47 -15.02
N VAL A 625 -17.16 -20.78 -15.00
CA VAL A 625 -17.86 -21.50 -16.07
C VAL A 625 -18.89 -22.46 -15.48
N ALA A 626 -20.17 -22.23 -15.73
CA ALA A 626 -21.24 -23.17 -15.34
C ALA A 626 -22.47 -23.00 -16.24
N GLY A 627 -23.23 -24.08 -16.45
CA GLY A 627 -24.46 -24.05 -17.27
C GLY A 627 -24.22 -23.55 -18.71
N GLY A 628 -23.08 -23.91 -19.31
CA GLY A 628 -22.68 -23.49 -20.65
C GLY A 628 -22.19 -22.05 -20.78
N LYS A 629 -22.07 -21.31 -19.68
CA LYS A 629 -21.73 -19.87 -19.69
C LYS A 629 -20.41 -19.61 -18.99
N LEU A 630 -19.58 -18.77 -19.59
CA LEU A 630 -18.40 -18.18 -18.98
C LEU A 630 -18.73 -16.76 -18.50
N LEU A 631 -18.52 -16.47 -17.22
CA LEU A 631 -18.60 -15.10 -16.69
C LEU A 631 -17.22 -14.54 -16.37
N VAL A 632 -17.00 -13.28 -16.73
CA VAL A 632 -15.78 -12.52 -16.41
C VAL A 632 -16.10 -11.04 -16.24
N SER A 633 -15.40 -10.37 -15.33
CA SER A 633 -15.53 -8.93 -15.09
C SER A 633 -14.37 -8.17 -15.73
N ALA A 634 -14.66 -7.16 -16.57
CA ALA A 634 -13.72 -6.11 -16.91
C ALA A 634 -13.66 -5.10 -15.75
N ILE A 635 -12.68 -5.30 -14.87
CA ILE A 635 -12.65 -4.76 -13.50
C ILE A 635 -12.76 -3.23 -13.51
N ASP A 636 -11.83 -2.57 -14.22
CA ASP A 636 -11.74 -1.11 -14.25
C ASP A 636 -12.82 -0.46 -15.14
N GLU A 637 -13.49 -1.26 -15.98
CA GLU A 637 -14.57 -0.83 -16.87
C GLU A 637 -15.97 -1.06 -16.27
N HIS A 638 -16.03 -1.60 -15.03
CA HIS A 638 -17.25 -1.89 -14.26
C HIS A 638 -18.23 -2.80 -15.00
N THR A 639 -17.76 -3.62 -15.94
CA THR A 639 -18.62 -4.38 -16.84
C THR A 639 -18.42 -5.88 -16.65
N ILE A 640 -19.50 -6.62 -16.47
CA ILE A 640 -19.50 -8.09 -16.46
C ILE A 640 -19.94 -8.58 -17.83
N TYR A 641 -19.28 -9.60 -18.34
CA TYR A 641 -19.59 -10.27 -19.59
C TYR A 641 -20.00 -11.71 -19.34
N ALA A 642 -21.03 -12.17 -20.03
CA ALA A 642 -21.35 -13.57 -20.20
C ALA A 642 -21.06 -13.99 -21.63
N LEU A 643 -20.24 -15.01 -21.77
CA LEU A 643 -19.93 -15.64 -23.04
C LEU A 643 -20.49 -17.05 -23.06
N ASP A 644 -20.85 -17.52 -24.23
CA ASP A 644 -21.03 -18.94 -24.48
C ASP A 644 -19.67 -19.64 -24.30
N ALA A 645 -19.61 -20.64 -23.44
CA ALA A 645 -18.35 -21.27 -23.05
C ALA A 645 -17.71 -22.05 -24.22
N GLU A 646 -18.53 -22.56 -25.14
CA GLU A 646 -18.05 -23.37 -26.27
C GLU A 646 -17.50 -22.52 -27.42
N SER A 647 -18.17 -21.42 -27.75
CA SER A 647 -17.86 -20.58 -28.92
C SER A 647 -17.21 -19.24 -28.61
N GLY A 648 -17.24 -18.79 -27.34
CA GLY A 648 -16.75 -17.48 -26.93
C GLY A 648 -17.62 -16.30 -27.38
N LYS A 649 -18.81 -16.56 -27.96
CA LYS A 649 -19.75 -15.52 -28.37
C LYS A 649 -20.35 -14.82 -27.15
N GLU A 650 -20.46 -13.50 -27.20
CA GLU A 650 -21.11 -12.73 -26.14
C GLU A 650 -22.61 -13.03 -26.12
N ILE A 651 -23.12 -13.40 -24.95
CA ILE A 651 -24.54 -13.59 -24.68
C ILE A 651 -25.14 -12.27 -24.17
N TRP A 652 -24.50 -11.67 -23.17
CA TRP A 652 -24.89 -10.39 -22.59
C TRP A 652 -23.71 -9.72 -21.87
N HIS A 653 -23.86 -8.44 -21.59
CA HIS A 653 -23.00 -7.70 -20.66
C HIS A 653 -23.83 -6.81 -19.74
N PHE A 654 -23.28 -6.46 -18.58
CA PHE A 654 -23.92 -5.61 -17.58
C PHE A 654 -22.92 -4.60 -17.00
N ILE A 655 -23.25 -3.30 -17.07
CA ILE A 655 -22.42 -2.23 -16.50
C ILE A 655 -22.87 -1.93 -15.06
N ALA A 656 -22.13 -2.46 -14.09
CA ALA A 656 -22.31 -2.21 -12.67
C ALA A 656 -22.00 -0.76 -12.29
N GLY A 657 -22.32 -0.38 -11.05
CA GLY A 657 -22.06 0.97 -10.55
C GLY A 657 -20.65 1.20 -9.97
N GLY A 658 -19.76 0.22 -10.09
CA GLY A 658 -18.40 0.23 -9.55
C GLY A 658 -17.62 -0.99 -10.04
N ARG A 659 -16.35 -1.09 -9.64
CA ARG A 659 -15.50 -2.24 -9.96
C ARG A 659 -16.05 -3.53 -9.38
N VAL A 660 -15.86 -4.62 -10.12
CA VAL A 660 -16.12 -6.00 -9.69
C VAL A 660 -14.77 -6.73 -9.77
N ASP A 661 -14.07 -6.82 -8.64
CA ASP A 661 -12.64 -7.16 -8.55
C ASP A 661 -12.33 -8.67 -8.68
N SER A 662 -13.36 -9.50 -8.62
CA SER A 662 -13.30 -10.96 -8.61
C SER A 662 -14.56 -11.51 -9.30
N PRO A 663 -14.57 -12.75 -9.83
CA PRO A 663 -15.68 -13.23 -10.64
C PRO A 663 -17.02 -13.29 -9.89
N PRO A 664 -18.15 -13.15 -10.60
CA PRO A 664 -19.46 -13.50 -10.07
C PRO A 664 -19.55 -14.98 -9.65
N THR A 665 -20.43 -15.28 -8.71
CA THR A 665 -20.81 -16.65 -8.36
C THR A 665 -22.07 -17.03 -9.13
N ILE A 666 -22.03 -18.16 -9.85
CA ILE A 666 -23.19 -18.70 -10.56
C ILE A 666 -23.95 -19.63 -9.60
N HIS A 667 -25.22 -19.31 -9.33
CA HIS A 667 -26.07 -20.10 -8.44
C HIS A 667 -27.55 -19.98 -8.82
N ALA A 668 -28.25 -21.11 -8.92
CA ALA A 668 -29.69 -21.17 -9.18
C ALA A 668 -30.15 -20.25 -10.34
N GLY A 669 -29.47 -20.35 -11.50
CA GLY A 669 -29.80 -19.54 -12.68
C GLY A 669 -29.48 -18.05 -12.54
N MET A 670 -28.71 -17.65 -11.53
CA MET A 670 -28.28 -16.26 -11.31
C MET A 670 -26.76 -16.12 -11.33
N ALA A 671 -26.30 -14.97 -11.82
CA ALA A 671 -24.96 -14.45 -11.60
C ALA A 671 -25.01 -13.45 -10.44
N ILE A 672 -24.42 -13.82 -9.30
CA ILE A 672 -24.48 -13.03 -8.07
C ILE A 672 -23.09 -12.49 -7.71
N PHE A 673 -22.98 -11.20 -7.44
CA PHE A 673 -21.69 -10.57 -7.18
C PHE A 673 -21.78 -9.35 -6.27
N GLY A 674 -20.73 -9.12 -5.48
CA GLY A 674 -20.49 -7.86 -4.79
C GLY A 674 -19.88 -6.81 -5.72
N CYS A 675 -19.94 -5.55 -5.32
CA CYS A 675 -19.42 -4.44 -6.12
C CYS A 675 -18.76 -3.41 -5.22
N ALA A 676 -17.70 -2.78 -5.73
CA ALA A 676 -17.00 -1.71 -5.03
C ALA A 676 -17.89 -0.46 -4.76
N ASN A 677 -19.09 -0.40 -5.34
CA ASN A 677 -20.08 0.63 -5.01
C ASN A 677 -20.94 0.33 -3.78
N GLY A 678 -20.67 -0.75 -3.04
CA GLY A 678 -21.37 -1.06 -1.79
C GLY A 678 -22.65 -1.89 -1.94
N TYR A 679 -22.91 -2.41 -3.13
CA TYR A 679 -24.07 -3.27 -3.42
C TYR A 679 -23.67 -4.70 -3.75
N VAL A 680 -24.56 -5.64 -3.42
CA VAL A 680 -24.61 -6.98 -4.03
C VAL A 680 -25.67 -6.97 -5.13
N TYR A 681 -25.39 -7.58 -6.27
CA TYR A 681 -26.29 -7.72 -7.41
C TYR A 681 -26.56 -9.18 -7.68
N ALA A 682 -27.78 -9.51 -8.09
CA ALA A 682 -28.10 -10.76 -8.75
C ALA A 682 -28.73 -10.47 -10.12
N LEU A 683 -28.12 -11.02 -11.16
CA LEU A 683 -28.62 -10.97 -12.53
C LEU A 683 -29.09 -12.36 -12.92
N ARG A 684 -30.13 -12.45 -13.75
CA ARG A 684 -30.48 -13.71 -14.39
C ARG A 684 -29.35 -14.13 -15.33
N ALA A 685 -28.88 -15.37 -15.19
CA ALA A 685 -27.70 -15.85 -15.90
C ALA A 685 -27.89 -15.92 -17.43
N ASP A 686 -29.12 -16.06 -17.92
CA ASP A 686 -29.38 -16.24 -19.36
C ASP A 686 -29.39 -14.93 -20.15
N ASP A 687 -29.79 -13.81 -19.56
CA ASP A 687 -29.94 -12.53 -20.29
C ASP A 687 -29.40 -11.29 -19.56
N GLY A 688 -28.76 -11.47 -18.40
CA GLY A 688 -28.13 -10.40 -17.65
C GLY A 688 -29.09 -9.40 -17.02
N LYS A 689 -30.41 -9.66 -17.06
CA LYS A 689 -31.41 -8.76 -16.45
C LYS A 689 -31.31 -8.79 -14.93
N LEU A 690 -31.39 -7.61 -14.32
CA LEU A 690 -31.35 -7.47 -12.87
C LEU A 690 -32.55 -8.19 -12.23
N ALA A 691 -32.25 -9.16 -11.36
CA ALA A 691 -33.24 -9.80 -10.51
C ALA A 691 -33.43 -8.96 -9.24
N TRP A 692 -32.35 -8.71 -8.50
CA TRP A 692 -32.34 -7.83 -7.34
C TRP A 692 -30.97 -7.21 -7.11
N LYS A 693 -30.91 -6.13 -6.33
CA LYS A 693 -29.67 -5.64 -5.72
C LYS A 693 -29.93 -5.22 -4.28
N PHE A 694 -28.95 -5.40 -3.41
CA PHE A 694 -29.01 -5.07 -1.99
C PHE A 694 -27.86 -4.16 -1.59
N GLN A 695 -28.14 -3.05 -0.90
CA GLN A 695 -27.13 -2.14 -0.37
C GLN A 695 -26.50 -2.72 0.90
N ALA A 696 -25.38 -3.45 0.77
CA ALA A 696 -24.67 -4.00 1.91
C ALA A 696 -23.89 -2.93 2.70
N ALA A 697 -23.43 -1.87 2.01
CA ALA A 697 -22.92 -0.66 2.66
C ALA A 697 -24.01 0.02 3.51
N PRO A 698 -23.67 0.71 4.60
CA PRO A 698 -24.65 1.43 5.41
C PRO A 698 -25.29 2.60 4.65
N ASN A 699 -24.55 3.28 3.79
CA ASN A 699 -25.08 4.37 2.97
C ASN A 699 -24.24 4.56 1.69
N ASP A 700 -24.68 5.47 0.81
CA ASP A 700 -23.95 5.81 -0.40
C ASP A 700 -22.96 6.96 -0.14
N ARG A 701 -21.75 6.58 0.30
CA ARG A 701 -20.61 7.49 0.46
C ARG A 701 -19.41 6.92 -0.28
N LYS A 702 -18.78 7.76 -1.12
CA LYS A 702 -17.67 7.39 -1.99
C LYS A 702 -16.42 8.20 -1.70
N LEU A 703 -15.27 7.55 -1.88
CA LEU A 703 -13.93 8.12 -1.89
C LEU A 703 -13.20 7.71 -3.18
N ILE A 704 -11.99 8.22 -3.39
CA ILE A 704 -11.13 7.76 -4.49
C ILE A 704 -10.21 6.63 -4.03
N SER A 705 -10.26 5.53 -4.78
CA SER A 705 -9.52 4.29 -4.55
C SER A 705 -8.85 3.87 -5.84
N TYR A 706 -7.51 3.93 -5.89
CA TYR A 706 -6.72 3.58 -7.08
C TYR A 706 -7.19 4.29 -8.36
N GLY A 707 -7.54 5.57 -8.24
CA GLY A 707 -7.94 6.41 -9.39
C GLY A 707 -9.40 6.29 -9.80
N GLN A 708 -10.26 5.65 -9.00
CA GLN A 708 -11.69 5.53 -9.30
C GLN A 708 -12.55 5.81 -8.05
N ALA A 709 -13.78 6.26 -8.27
CA ALA A 709 -14.74 6.47 -7.18
C ALA A 709 -15.31 5.12 -6.70
N GLU A 710 -15.17 4.84 -5.41
CA GLU A 710 -15.68 3.62 -4.78
C GLU A 710 -16.39 3.96 -3.47
N SER A 711 -17.33 3.10 -3.07
CA SER A 711 -17.93 3.15 -1.74
C SER A 711 -16.86 3.11 -0.67
N VAL A 712 -17.08 3.82 0.44
CA VAL A 712 -16.30 3.71 1.69
C VAL A 712 -16.36 2.27 2.24
N TRP A 713 -17.45 1.55 1.96
CA TRP A 713 -17.63 0.13 2.25
C TRP A 713 -17.81 -0.69 0.95
N PRO A 714 -16.72 -0.99 0.22
CA PRO A 714 -16.76 -1.78 -1.00
C PRO A 714 -17.00 -3.26 -0.65
N LEU A 715 -17.40 -4.05 -1.64
CA LEU A 715 -17.42 -5.51 -1.56
C LEU A 715 -16.54 -6.11 -2.64
N SER A 716 -15.95 -7.27 -2.35
CA SER A 716 -15.40 -8.13 -3.38
C SER A 716 -16.49 -8.69 -4.29
N GLY A 717 -16.16 -8.89 -5.56
CA GLY A 717 -17.03 -9.48 -6.58
C GLY A 717 -17.56 -10.86 -6.20
N SER A 718 -16.68 -11.76 -5.78
CA SER A 718 -17.06 -13.13 -5.42
C SER A 718 -17.78 -13.18 -4.07
N VAL A 719 -19.01 -13.71 -4.08
CA VAL A 719 -19.79 -13.99 -2.87
C VAL A 719 -19.69 -15.47 -2.50
N LEU A 720 -19.83 -15.79 -1.22
CA LEU A 720 -19.93 -17.17 -0.75
C LEU A 720 -21.41 -17.56 -0.67
N ILE A 721 -21.77 -18.73 -1.21
CA ILE A 721 -23.11 -19.29 -1.06
C ILE A 721 -22.98 -20.66 -0.41
N GLN A 722 -23.47 -20.80 0.82
CA GLN A 722 -23.38 -22.01 1.62
C GLN A 722 -24.74 -22.26 2.28
N ASP A 723 -25.27 -23.49 2.14
CA ASP A 723 -26.52 -23.94 2.74
C ASP A 723 -27.71 -22.97 2.49
N GLY A 724 -27.86 -22.54 1.23
CA GLY A 724 -28.94 -21.64 0.82
C GLY A 724 -28.80 -20.19 1.31
N LYS A 725 -27.65 -19.81 1.89
CA LYS A 725 -27.36 -18.44 2.36
C LYS A 725 -26.22 -17.84 1.56
N LEU A 726 -26.35 -16.56 1.21
CA LEU A 726 -25.29 -15.75 0.64
C LEU A 726 -24.57 -14.98 1.74
N TYR A 727 -23.25 -15.02 1.77
CA TYR A 727 -22.40 -14.26 2.69
C TYR A 727 -21.52 -13.28 1.91
N CYS A 728 -21.46 -12.05 2.39
CA CYS A 728 -20.53 -11.04 1.89
C CYS A 728 -20.08 -10.09 3.01
N VAL A 729 -18.97 -9.38 2.78
CA VAL A 729 -18.43 -8.39 3.73
C VAL A 729 -18.27 -7.04 3.04
N ALA A 730 -18.92 -6.01 3.59
CA ALA A 730 -18.75 -4.62 3.14
C ALA A 730 -17.82 -3.85 4.09
N GLY A 731 -16.85 -3.11 3.54
CA GLY A 731 -15.92 -2.30 4.34
C GLY A 731 -14.46 -2.44 3.91
N ARG A 732 -13.57 -1.60 4.45
CA ARG A 732 -12.10 -1.72 4.23
C ARG A 732 -11.32 -2.14 5.46
N SER A 733 -11.78 -1.72 6.63
CA SER A 733 -11.15 -2.07 7.91
C SER A 733 -12.13 -1.95 9.05
N MET A 734 -11.99 -2.77 10.08
CA MET A 734 -12.74 -2.62 11.34
C MET A 734 -12.40 -1.32 12.09
N PHE A 735 -11.26 -0.69 11.78
CA PHE A 735 -10.78 0.53 12.44
C PHE A 735 -11.18 1.84 11.76
N LEU A 736 -11.82 1.76 10.59
CA LEU A 736 -12.17 2.90 9.76
C LEU A 736 -13.68 2.97 9.56
N ASP A 737 -14.23 4.18 9.58
CA ASP A 737 -15.56 4.48 9.02
C ASP A 737 -16.66 3.51 9.51
N GLY A 738 -16.72 3.26 10.82
CA GLY A 738 -17.74 2.39 11.42
C GLY A 738 -17.56 0.88 11.21
N GLY A 739 -16.46 0.46 10.58
CA GLY A 739 -16.03 -0.94 10.56
C GLY A 739 -16.47 -1.76 9.34
N LEU A 740 -16.40 -3.08 9.47
CA LEU A 740 -16.83 -4.05 8.46
C LEU A 740 -18.25 -4.54 8.76
N ARG A 741 -18.99 -4.97 7.73
CA ARG A 741 -20.33 -5.56 7.88
C ARG A 741 -20.38 -6.92 7.22
N MET A 742 -20.54 -7.97 8.03
CA MET A 742 -20.93 -9.29 7.52
C MET A 742 -22.43 -9.26 7.25
N VAL A 743 -22.82 -9.46 6.00
CA VAL A 743 -24.21 -9.46 5.56
C VAL A 743 -24.56 -10.85 5.04
N ILE A 744 -25.67 -11.39 5.54
CA ILE A 744 -26.22 -12.69 5.13
C ILE A 744 -27.56 -12.44 4.44
N LEU A 745 -27.67 -12.86 3.19
CA LEU A 745 -28.88 -12.69 2.37
C LEU A 745 -29.44 -14.03 1.92
N ASN A 746 -30.73 -14.05 1.60
CA ASN A 746 -31.29 -15.08 0.76
C ASN A 746 -30.80 -14.86 -0.69
N PRO A 747 -30.09 -15.82 -1.32
CA PRO A 747 -29.53 -15.64 -2.66
C PRO A 747 -30.60 -15.52 -3.76
N ARG A 748 -31.83 -15.98 -3.55
CA ARG A 748 -32.91 -15.88 -4.53
C ARG A 748 -33.67 -14.56 -4.45
N THR A 749 -33.95 -14.09 -3.24
CA THR A 749 -34.79 -12.91 -3.02
C THR A 749 -33.98 -11.64 -2.72
N GLY A 750 -32.73 -11.78 -2.30
CA GLY A 750 -31.91 -10.66 -1.80
C GLY A 750 -32.35 -10.14 -0.43
N GLU A 751 -33.29 -10.81 0.23
CA GLU A 751 -33.78 -10.43 1.55
C GLU A 751 -32.68 -10.61 2.61
N LEU A 752 -32.59 -9.66 3.52
CA LEU A 752 -31.66 -9.70 4.63
C LEU A 752 -32.09 -10.78 5.62
N ILE A 753 -31.20 -11.74 5.87
CA ILE A 753 -31.36 -12.76 6.92
C ILE A 753 -30.70 -12.26 8.21
N TRP A 754 -29.48 -11.73 8.11
CA TRP A 754 -28.70 -11.31 9.26
C TRP A 754 -27.61 -10.29 8.89
N GLU A 755 -27.28 -9.38 9.81
CA GLU A 755 -26.16 -8.46 9.69
C GLU A 755 -25.36 -8.42 11.00
N ASN A 756 -24.03 -8.49 10.89
CA ASN A 756 -23.10 -8.34 12.00
C ASN A 756 -22.07 -7.23 11.70
N VAL A 757 -22.08 -6.17 12.51
CA VAL A 757 -21.12 -5.05 12.40
C VAL A 757 -19.89 -5.37 13.24
N MET A 758 -18.72 -5.40 12.59
CA MET A 758 -17.42 -5.64 13.20
C MET A 758 -16.61 -4.35 13.21
N ASP A 759 -16.47 -3.72 14.38
CA ASP A 759 -15.72 -2.49 14.57
C ASP A 759 -14.41 -2.72 15.36
N GLY A 760 -13.75 -1.64 15.77
CA GLY A 760 -12.50 -1.67 16.51
C GLY A 760 -12.62 -2.19 17.96
N LYS A 761 -13.78 -2.71 18.38
CA LYS A 761 -14.02 -3.20 19.74
C LYS A 761 -14.08 -4.73 19.78
N VAL A 762 -13.83 -5.27 20.97
CA VAL A 762 -14.06 -6.70 21.25
C VAL A 762 -15.57 -6.91 21.43
N PRO A 763 -16.21 -7.81 20.66
CA PRO A 763 -17.65 -8.05 20.73
C PRO A 763 -18.17 -8.24 22.16
N GLY A 764 -19.25 -7.55 22.51
CA GLY A 764 -19.87 -7.61 23.84
C GLY A 764 -19.10 -6.89 24.95
N THR A 765 -18.05 -6.12 24.66
CA THR A 765 -17.26 -5.40 25.68
C THR A 765 -16.90 -3.97 25.28
N LYS A 766 -16.37 -3.19 26.23
CA LYS A 766 -15.80 -1.85 25.97
C LYS A 766 -14.32 -1.89 25.55
N LYS A 767 -13.68 -3.06 25.52
CA LYS A 767 -12.25 -3.20 25.17
C LYS A 767 -12.03 -3.01 23.68
N SER A 768 -10.87 -2.49 23.30
CA SER A 768 -10.48 -2.32 21.90
C SER A 768 -9.81 -3.60 21.36
N LEU A 769 -9.89 -3.85 20.06
CA LEU A 769 -9.17 -4.98 19.43
C LEU A 769 -7.64 -4.93 19.66
N PRO A 770 -6.97 -3.76 19.66
CA PRO A 770 -5.56 -3.66 20.03
C PRO A 770 -5.24 -4.24 21.43
N ASP A 771 -6.18 -4.24 22.37
CA ASP A 771 -5.99 -4.84 23.70
C ASP A 771 -5.86 -6.37 23.66
N LEU A 772 -6.31 -7.01 22.57
CA LEU A 772 -6.18 -8.45 22.35
C LEU A 772 -4.90 -8.85 21.61
N MET A 773 -4.06 -7.89 21.26
CA MET A 773 -2.78 -8.17 20.63
C MET A 773 -1.96 -9.16 21.46
N MET A 774 -1.29 -10.05 20.75
CA MET A 774 -0.41 -11.02 21.34
C MET A 774 0.84 -11.07 20.51
N GLY A 775 1.97 -10.72 21.09
CA GLY A 775 3.19 -10.85 20.33
C GLY A 775 3.19 -9.85 19.16
N LYS A 776 3.61 -10.37 18.00
CA LYS A 776 3.59 -9.66 16.73
C LYS A 776 2.32 -9.91 15.92
N HIS A 777 1.24 -10.37 16.57
CA HIS A 777 -0.04 -10.70 15.95
C HIS A 777 -1.15 -9.75 16.39
N MET A 778 -2.04 -9.41 15.44
CA MET A 778 -3.23 -8.60 15.67
C MET A 778 -4.50 -9.36 15.26
N PRO A 779 -5.66 -9.06 15.87
CA PRO A 779 -6.93 -9.60 15.40
C PRO A 779 -7.14 -9.25 13.93
N VAL A 780 -7.63 -10.20 13.13
CA VAL A 780 -8.01 -9.94 11.74
C VAL A 780 -8.97 -8.75 11.69
N ALA A 781 -8.68 -7.77 10.84
CA ALA A 781 -9.45 -6.53 10.77
C ALA A 781 -9.65 -6.01 9.34
N GLN A 782 -9.25 -6.77 8.33
CA GLN A 782 -9.46 -6.47 6.91
C GLN A 782 -10.34 -7.55 6.26
N PRO A 783 -11.15 -7.18 5.25
CA PRO A 783 -11.97 -8.11 4.50
C PRO A 783 -11.12 -8.96 3.54
N ASP A 784 -11.72 -10.01 2.99
CA ASP A 784 -11.21 -10.80 1.88
C ASP A 784 -12.36 -11.59 1.25
N ILE A 785 -12.08 -12.31 0.15
CA ILE A 785 -13.03 -13.29 -0.39
C ILE A 785 -13.25 -14.40 0.64
N LEU A 786 -14.52 -14.66 0.96
CA LEU A 786 -14.91 -15.66 1.95
C LEU A 786 -14.77 -17.09 1.42
N SER A 787 -14.45 -18.02 2.31
CA SER A 787 -14.44 -19.47 2.06
C SER A 787 -15.21 -20.24 3.12
N SER A 788 -15.51 -21.51 2.86
CA SER A 788 -16.18 -22.40 3.80
C SER A 788 -15.77 -23.85 3.57
N ASP A 789 -15.76 -24.63 4.65
CA ASP A 789 -15.63 -26.08 4.67
C ASP A 789 -16.98 -26.79 4.94
N GLY A 790 -18.10 -26.05 4.90
CA GLY A 790 -19.43 -26.55 5.26
C GLY A 790 -19.73 -26.58 6.76
N ARG A 791 -18.72 -26.36 7.63
CA ARG A 791 -18.91 -26.23 9.08
C ARG A 791 -18.77 -24.79 9.55
N TRP A 792 -17.88 -24.03 8.94
CA TRP A 792 -17.58 -22.65 9.28
C TRP A 792 -17.50 -21.77 8.04
N VAL A 793 -17.67 -20.46 8.24
CA VAL A 793 -17.31 -19.43 7.25
C VAL A 793 -15.98 -18.80 7.65
N TYR A 794 -15.11 -18.55 6.69
CA TYR A 794 -13.78 -18.01 6.92
C TYR A 794 -13.56 -16.69 6.18
N MET A 795 -12.88 -15.76 6.85
CA MET A 795 -12.36 -14.52 6.27
C MET A 795 -10.89 -14.38 6.68
N LYS A 796 -9.94 -14.65 5.77
CA LYS A 796 -8.53 -14.85 6.16
C LYS A 796 -8.47 -15.92 7.26
N SER A 797 -7.56 -15.82 8.23
CA SER A 797 -7.51 -16.74 9.37
C SER A 797 -8.67 -16.59 10.39
N GLN A 798 -9.71 -15.80 10.09
CA GLN A 798 -10.82 -15.53 11.02
C GLN A 798 -12.01 -16.47 10.75
N THR A 799 -12.38 -17.25 11.75
CA THR A 799 -13.53 -18.16 11.70
C THR A 799 -14.83 -17.48 12.14
N PHE A 800 -15.93 -17.85 11.49
CA PHE A 800 -17.30 -17.49 11.80
C PHE A 800 -18.19 -18.72 11.83
N THR A 801 -19.22 -18.67 12.67
CA THR A 801 -20.36 -19.59 12.61
C THR A 801 -21.18 -19.35 11.33
N MET A 802 -22.06 -20.30 10.97
CA MET A 802 -23.00 -20.15 9.83
C MET A 802 -24.09 -19.09 10.04
N ASP A 803 -24.24 -18.55 11.26
CA ASP A 803 -25.05 -17.35 11.52
C ASP A 803 -24.21 -16.07 11.54
N GLY A 804 -22.95 -16.10 11.05
CA GLY A 804 -22.12 -14.92 10.87
C GLY A 804 -21.52 -14.35 12.17
N LYS A 805 -21.55 -15.10 13.28
CA LYS A 805 -20.91 -14.70 14.53
C LYS A 805 -19.43 -15.03 14.49
N ARG A 806 -18.62 -14.03 14.86
CA ARG A 806 -17.16 -14.14 14.87
C ARG A 806 -16.68 -15.00 16.04
N LEU A 807 -15.89 -16.03 15.77
CA LEU A 807 -15.29 -16.90 16.79
C LEU A 807 -13.84 -16.51 17.07
N ARG A 808 -13.34 -16.71 18.30
CA ARG A 808 -11.90 -16.52 18.63
C ARG A 808 -11.29 -15.20 18.11
N VAL A 809 -11.79 -14.07 18.61
CA VAL A 809 -11.31 -12.73 18.21
C VAL A 809 -9.81 -12.53 18.48
N ARG A 810 -9.25 -13.21 19.49
CA ARG A 810 -7.81 -13.15 19.80
C ARG A 810 -6.96 -13.80 18.68
N PRO A 811 -5.78 -13.24 18.34
CA PRO A 811 -4.91 -13.82 17.31
C PRO A 811 -4.46 -15.24 17.65
N GLN A 812 -4.34 -16.07 16.61
CA GLN A 812 -3.83 -17.43 16.72
C GLN A 812 -2.31 -17.46 16.54
N ARG A 813 -1.64 -18.40 17.22
CA ARG A 813 -0.18 -18.50 17.14
C ARG A 813 0.25 -19.44 16.00
N PRO A 814 1.45 -19.25 15.43
CA PRO A 814 1.91 -20.11 14.34
C PRO A 814 2.14 -21.58 14.71
N ASP A 815 2.12 -21.96 16.00
CA ASP A 815 2.19 -23.33 16.51
C ASP A 815 0.84 -24.03 16.63
N THR A 816 -0.28 -23.32 16.51
CA THR A 816 -1.64 -23.91 16.50
C THR A 816 -2.07 -24.38 15.11
N GLN A 817 -1.14 -24.63 14.18
CA GLN A 817 -1.47 -24.98 12.80
C GLN A 817 -2.19 -26.33 12.65
N TYR A 818 -2.06 -27.20 13.65
CA TYR A 818 -2.55 -28.59 13.63
C TYR A 818 -3.90 -28.77 14.34
N ASP A 819 -4.50 -27.70 14.83
CA ASP A 819 -5.81 -27.74 15.48
C ASP A 819 -6.97 -27.79 14.45
N GLN A 820 -8.23 -27.76 14.92
CA GLN A 820 -9.42 -27.55 14.06
C GLN A 820 -9.40 -26.18 13.35
N GLU A 821 -10.20 -26.02 12.29
CA GLU A 821 -10.34 -24.82 11.41
C GLU A 821 -9.16 -24.52 10.50
N VAL A 822 -8.55 -25.59 10.01
CA VAL A 822 -7.60 -25.53 8.91
C VAL A 822 -8.37 -25.31 7.61
N HIS A 823 -8.01 -24.26 6.89
CA HIS A 823 -8.60 -23.92 5.60
C HIS A 823 -7.57 -23.19 4.73
N LEU A 824 -7.89 -22.99 3.45
CA LEU A 824 -7.09 -22.18 2.54
C LEU A 824 -7.41 -20.69 2.75
N PHE A 825 -6.39 -19.87 2.98
CA PHE A 825 -6.53 -18.42 3.05
C PHE A 825 -5.26 -17.67 2.61
N SER A 826 -5.43 -16.39 2.31
CA SER A 826 -4.34 -15.42 2.15
C SER A 826 -4.34 -14.44 3.33
N PRO A 827 -3.21 -14.18 4.01
CA PRO A 827 -3.14 -13.14 5.02
C PRO A 827 -3.45 -11.73 4.47
N ILE A 828 -3.19 -11.48 3.18
CA ILE A 828 -3.31 -10.16 2.55
C ILE A 828 -4.57 -10.02 1.71
N THR A 829 -4.69 -10.83 0.68
CA THR A 829 -5.92 -11.10 -0.08
C THR A 829 -5.63 -12.20 -1.11
N PHE A 830 -6.65 -12.95 -1.53
CA PHE A 830 -6.53 -13.84 -2.69
C PHE A 830 -6.22 -13.10 -4.00
N LEU A 831 -6.46 -11.79 -4.06
CA LEU A 831 -6.30 -10.98 -5.26
C LEU A 831 -4.95 -10.24 -5.36
N ASP A 832 -3.99 -10.53 -4.48
CA ASP A 832 -2.69 -9.82 -4.45
C ASP A 832 -1.79 -10.27 -5.61
N ASP A 833 -1.90 -9.57 -6.75
CA ASP A 833 -1.12 -9.81 -7.97
C ASP A 833 0.30 -9.19 -7.94
N SER A 834 0.69 -8.56 -6.82
CA SER A 834 1.94 -7.80 -6.72
C SER A 834 3.22 -8.62 -6.57
N TRP A 835 3.13 -9.93 -6.28
CA TRP A 835 4.32 -10.77 -6.10
C TRP A 835 5.29 -10.37 -4.97
N HIS A 836 4.85 -9.63 -3.95
CA HIS A 836 5.70 -9.24 -2.82
C HIS A 836 6.25 -10.44 -2.02
N GLN A 837 7.58 -10.62 -1.89
CA GLN A 837 8.29 -11.81 -1.35
C GLN A 837 7.93 -12.37 0.04
N ARG A 838 6.93 -11.81 0.73
CA ARG A 838 6.47 -12.20 2.07
C ARG A 838 4.98 -12.55 2.12
N THR A 839 4.29 -12.59 0.98
CA THR A 839 2.86 -12.92 0.90
C THR A 839 2.69 -14.33 0.33
N TYR A 840 1.96 -15.17 1.06
CA TYR A 840 1.72 -16.57 0.69
C TYR A 840 0.28 -16.93 0.99
N TRP A 841 -0.31 -17.78 0.16
CA TRP A 841 -1.48 -18.55 0.54
C TRP A 841 -1.05 -19.67 1.47
N ILE A 842 -1.91 -20.00 2.42
CA ILE A 842 -1.64 -20.92 3.51
C ILE A 842 -2.84 -21.86 3.62
N TYR A 843 -2.61 -23.17 3.54
CA TYR A 843 -3.58 -24.15 4.00
C TYR A 843 -3.28 -24.47 5.47
N GLY A 844 -3.96 -23.78 6.38
CA GLY A 844 -3.60 -23.78 7.80
C GLY A 844 -4.60 -23.03 8.66
N ARG A 845 -4.21 -22.70 9.88
CA ARG A 845 -5.01 -21.94 10.85
C ARG A 845 -4.43 -20.57 11.20
N ALA A 846 -3.12 -20.37 11.10
CA ALA A 846 -2.45 -19.14 11.55
C ALA A 846 -1.52 -18.54 10.47
N ALA A 847 -1.54 -17.22 10.35
CA ALA A 847 -0.82 -16.51 9.28
C ALA A 847 0.69 -16.34 9.49
N GLY A 848 1.21 -16.48 10.71
CA GLY A 848 2.62 -16.15 10.99
C GLY A 848 2.91 -14.65 10.82
N GLU A 849 2.61 -13.82 11.82
CA GLU A 849 2.80 -12.38 11.70
C GLU A 849 4.06 -11.85 12.40
N GLY A 850 4.78 -10.93 11.76
CA GLY A 850 5.89 -10.20 12.38
C GLY A 850 7.28 -10.65 11.96
N TRP A 851 8.30 -9.93 12.48
CA TRP A 851 9.71 -10.20 12.18
C TRP A 851 10.05 -11.68 12.38
N ALA A 852 10.51 -12.29 11.29
CA ALA A 852 10.92 -13.69 11.19
C ALA A 852 9.83 -14.73 11.50
N GLU A 853 8.57 -14.33 11.74
CA GLU A 853 7.47 -15.26 12.04
C GLU A 853 6.63 -15.62 10.82
N PHE A 854 6.62 -14.79 9.76
CA PHE A 854 6.01 -15.14 8.46
C PHE A 854 6.63 -16.34 7.76
N GLN A 855 7.87 -16.69 8.09
CA GLN A 855 8.51 -17.88 7.54
C GLN A 855 8.03 -19.17 8.22
N LEU A 856 7.32 -19.09 9.35
CA LEU A 856 6.97 -20.28 10.13
C LEU A 856 5.87 -21.12 9.47
N PRO A 857 4.76 -20.54 8.93
CA PRO A 857 3.77 -21.33 8.22
C PRO A 857 4.36 -22.10 7.02
N PRO A 858 5.19 -21.50 6.12
CA PRO A 858 5.80 -22.26 5.02
C PRO A 858 6.72 -23.41 5.43
N LYS A 859 7.21 -23.41 6.67
CA LYS A 859 8.00 -24.52 7.23
C LYS A 859 7.11 -25.59 7.89
N ARG A 860 5.82 -25.35 8.09
CA ARG A 860 4.92 -26.18 8.90
C ARG A 860 3.77 -26.79 8.11
N VAL A 861 3.15 -26.01 7.24
CA VAL A 861 1.94 -26.39 6.52
C VAL A 861 2.07 -25.98 5.05
N PRO A 862 1.28 -26.56 4.14
CA PRO A 862 1.36 -26.20 2.74
C PRO A 862 1.17 -24.70 2.54
N CYS A 863 2.18 -24.08 1.94
CA CYS A 863 2.22 -22.66 1.61
C CYS A 863 2.77 -22.47 0.20
N GLY A 864 2.32 -21.42 -0.47
CA GLY A 864 2.76 -21.06 -1.82
C GLY A 864 2.32 -19.67 -2.22
N ARG A 865 2.85 -19.16 -3.32
CA ARG A 865 2.31 -17.95 -3.98
C ARG A 865 0.91 -18.19 -4.53
N ILE A 866 0.76 -19.37 -5.10
CA ILE A 866 -0.48 -19.94 -5.62
C ILE A 866 -0.44 -21.43 -5.29
N MET A 867 -1.59 -22.02 -4.98
CA MET A 867 -1.70 -23.45 -4.66
C MET A 867 -3.07 -24.02 -5.07
N CYS A 868 -3.13 -25.31 -5.36
CA CYS A 868 -4.37 -26.08 -5.51
C CYS A 868 -4.47 -27.10 -4.38
N ILE A 869 -5.69 -27.44 -3.98
CA ILE A 869 -5.96 -28.37 -2.87
C ILE A 869 -6.95 -29.42 -3.36
N ASP A 870 -6.58 -30.69 -3.27
CA ASP A 870 -7.51 -31.79 -3.52
C ASP A 870 -8.00 -32.42 -2.20
N GLU A 871 -8.61 -33.59 -2.27
CA GLU A 871 -9.13 -34.30 -1.12
C GLU A 871 -8.04 -34.70 -0.10
N LYS A 872 -6.78 -34.90 -0.53
CA LYS A 872 -5.68 -35.45 0.29
C LYS A 872 -4.45 -34.54 0.38
N ASN A 873 -4.14 -33.83 -0.71
CA ASN A 873 -2.87 -33.18 -0.96
C ASN A 873 -3.03 -31.71 -1.33
N ALA A 874 -1.96 -30.96 -1.11
CA ALA A 874 -1.75 -29.62 -1.62
C ALA A 874 -0.69 -29.64 -2.72
N TYR A 875 -0.86 -28.79 -3.72
CA TYR A 875 0.06 -28.58 -4.84
C TYR A 875 0.40 -27.11 -4.89
N ALA A 876 1.66 -26.74 -4.69
CA ALA A 876 2.02 -25.35 -4.45
C ALA A 876 3.30 -24.93 -5.17
N TYR A 877 3.26 -23.71 -5.73
CA TYR A 877 4.43 -23.00 -6.18
C TYR A 877 4.92 -22.10 -5.06
N ALA A 878 6.08 -22.40 -4.46
CA ALA A 878 6.50 -21.81 -3.20
C ALA A 878 7.98 -21.44 -3.21
N ARG A 879 8.33 -20.43 -2.40
CA ARG A 879 9.71 -19.99 -2.25
C ARG A 879 10.54 -21.05 -1.53
N ASP A 880 11.82 -21.11 -1.86
CA ASP A 880 12.78 -21.97 -1.18
C ASP A 880 12.87 -21.70 0.32
N LEU A 881 12.95 -22.78 1.10
CA LEU A 881 12.87 -22.74 2.56
C LEU A 881 14.02 -21.97 3.19
N GLU A 882 15.22 -22.05 2.61
CA GLU A 882 16.40 -21.30 3.04
C GLU A 882 16.31 -19.79 2.73
N LEU A 883 15.42 -19.40 1.81
CA LEU A 883 15.27 -18.01 1.37
C LEU A 883 14.13 -17.27 2.08
N LEU A 884 13.36 -17.92 2.94
CA LEU A 884 12.14 -17.33 3.48
C LEU A 884 12.35 -16.08 4.37
N CYS A 885 13.50 -15.90 5.02
CA CYS A 885 13.66 -14.87 6.06
C CYS A 885 14.81 -13.88 5.78
N ASN A 886 14.45 -12.63 5.48
CA ASN A 886 15.35 -11.48 5.32
C ASN A 886 16.52 -11.72 4.34
N THR A 887 16.19 -12.28 3.17
CA THR A 887 17.13 -12.54 2.08
C THR A 887 16.85 -11.61 0.90
N SER A 888 17.86 -11.41 0.05
CA SER A 888 17.81 -10.55 -1.13
C SER A 888 17.64 -11.31 -2.45
N VAL A 889 17.41 -12.62 -2.36
CA VAL A 889 17.38 -13.58 -3.47
C VAL A 889 16.05 -14.32 -3.40
N SER A 890 15.39 -14.53 -4.52
CA SER A 890 14.09 -15.20 -4.60
C SER A 890 14.13 -16.34 -5.60
N GLU A 891 14.20 -17.58 -5.10
CA GLU A 891 14.01 -18.82 -5.87
C GLU A 891 12.78 -19.57 -5.40
N TYR A 892 12.17 -20.32 -6.30
CA TYR A 892 10.91 -21.01 -6.09
C TYR A 892 10.97 -22.44 -6.62
N ARG A 893 10.09 -23.28 -6.07
CA ARG A 893 9.92 -24.69 -6.39
C ARG A 893 8.44 -25.03 -6.50
N LEU A 894 8.13 -26.08 -7.26
CA LEU A 894 6.79 -26.66 -7.38
C LEU A 894 6.75 -27.99 -6.63
N TYR A 895 5.76 -28.23 -5.77
CA TYR A 895 5.68 -29.48 -5.02
C TYR A 895 4.26 -29.97 -4.80
N SER A 896 4.13 -31.25 -4.44
CA SER A 896 2.95 -31.82 -3.80
C SER A 896 3.29 -32.31 -2.40
N ALA A 897 2.41 -32.08 -1.43
CA ALA A 897 2.53 -32.57 -0.06
C ALA A 897 1.17 -32.90 0.54
N GLY A 898 1.13 -33.74 1.57
CA GLY A 898 -0.10 -33.97 2.34
C GLY A 898 -0.64 -32.68 2.97
N LYS A 899 -1.98 -32.52 3.02
CA LYS A 899 -2.63 -31.34 3.63
C LYS A 899 -2.36 -31.21 5.11
N HIS A 900 -2.14 -32.34 5.78
CA HIS A 900 -1.91 -32.44 7.21
C HIS A 900 -0.54 -33.11 7.43
N PRO A 901 0.52 -32.32 7.66
CA PRO A 901 1.84 -32.87 7.94
C PRO A 901 1.81 -33.80 9.16
N THR A 902 2.52 -34.92 9.08
CA THR A 902 2.52 -35.98 10.10
C THR A 902 3.51 -35.75 11.23
N ARG A 903 4.41 -34.77 11.09
CA ARG A 903 5.47 -34.44 12.06
C ARG A 903 5.57 -32.95 12.31
N LYS A 904 6.25 -32.58 13.41
CA LYS A 904 6.64 -31.18 13.70
C LYS A 904 8.08 -30.93 13.23
N VAL A 905 8.39 -29.68 12.89
CA VAL A 905 9.79 -29.29 12.70
C VAL A 905 10.41 -29.09 14.08
N GLY A 906 11.43 -29.88 14.39
CA GLY A 906 12.24 -29.82 15.62
C GLY A 906 13.03 -28.52 15.78
N ILE A 907 12.34 -27.37 15.77
CA ILE A 907 12.87 -26.04 16.04
C ILE A 907 12.62 -25.81 17.55
N PRO A 908 13.64 -25.94 18.42
CA PRO A 908 13.46 -26.01 19.88
C PRO A 908 12.71 -24.81 20.49
N ARG A 909 12.82 -23.64 19.85
CA ARG A 909 12.13 -22.39 20.22
C ARG A 909 10.59 -22.49 20.12
N LEU A 910 10.08 -23.53 19.47
CA LEU A 910 8.66 -23.73 19.16
C LEU A 910 8.09 -25.05 19.71
N GLU A 911 8.89 -25.85 20.42
CA GLU A 911 8.48 -27.12 21.05
C GLU A 911 8.69 -27.12 22.57
N GLY A 912 9.45 -26.15 23.12
CA GLY A 912 9.64 -25.97 24.56
C GLY A 912 8.55 -25.14 25.25
N LYS A 913 8.30 -25.40 26.54
CA LYS A 913 7.49 -24.54 27.41
C LYS A 913 8.07 -23.12 27.40
N TRP A 914 7.28 -22.18 26.91
CA TRP A 914 7.63 -20.76 26.93
C TRP A 914 7.79 -20.28 28.38
N VAL A 915 8.98 -19.85 28.77
CA VAL A 915 9.14 -19.00 29.95
C VAL A 915 8.85 -17.57 29.52
N LYS A 916 7.73 -17.01 29.99
CA LYS A 916 7.32 -15.62 29.74
C LYS A 916 8.52 -14.68 29.95
N GLY A 917 8.97 -14.01 28.89
CA GLY A 917 10.01 -12.98 28.96
C GLY A 917 11.46 -13.41 28.67
N LYS A 918 11.74 -14.69 28.33
CA LYS A 918 13.09 -15.12 27.90
C LYS A 918 13.06 -15.71 26.48
N TYR A 919 13.68 -15.02 25.53
CA TYR A 919 13.95 -15.57 24.19
C TYR A 919 15.20 -16.46 24.24
N PRO A 920 15.18 -17.69 23.70
CA PRO A 920 16.40 -18.47 23.54
C PRO A 920 17.35 -17.71 22.60
N THR A 921 18.51 -17.34 23.13
CA THR A 921 19.54 -16.52 22.47
C THR A 921 20.56 -17.35 21.71
N ASP A 922 20.35 -18.65 21.54
CA ASP A 922 21.36 -19.49 20.92
C ASP A 922 21.50 -19.20 19.42
N ARG A 923 22.37 -18.24 19.12
CA ARG A 923 22.79 -17.83 17.78
C ARG A 923 23.57 -18.93 17.06
N LYS A 924 23.93 -20.04 17.73
CA LYS A 924 24.61 -21.19 17.11
C LYS A 924 23.62 -22.20 16.52
N ASN A 925 22.34 -22.16 16.90
CA ASN A 925 21.32 -23.03 16.30
C ASN A 925 20.90 -22.51 14.91
N LEU A 926 21.35 -23.20 13.87
CA LEU A 926 21.11 -22.83 12.47
C LEU A 926 19.63 -22.91 12.08
N LEU A 927 18.85 -23.76 12.75
CA LEU A 927 17.42 -23.94 12.52
C LEU A 927 16.56 -22.99 13.37
N ALA A 928 17.18 -22.08 14.14
CA ALA A 928 16.43 -21.08 14.87
C ALA A 928 15.63 -20.22 13.89
N GLY A 929 14.36 -19.93 14.22
CA GLY A 929 13.44 -19.15 13.37
C GLY A 929 13.82 -17.68 13.14
N HIS A 930 15.07 -17.28 13.36
CA HIS A 930 15.59 -15.94 13.06
C HIS A 930 16.95 -15.96 12.33
N THR A 931 17.44 -17.14 11.94
CA THR A 931 18.61 -17.27 11.08
C THR A 931 18.32 -16.61 9.73
N VAL A 932 19.22 -15.72 9.29
CA VAL A 932 19.10 -14.96 8.03
C VAL A 932 20.24 -15.25 7.05
N ASP A 933 21.15 -16.16 7.41
CA ASP A 933 22.24 -16.59 6.52
C ASP A 933 21.75 -17.75 5.66
N TRP A 934 21.28 -17.42 4.47
CA TRP A 934 20.66 -18.40 3.58
C TRP A 934 21.67 -19.41 3.02
N LYS A 935 22.94 -19.03 2.85
CA LYS A 935 23.99 -19.96 2.39
C LYS A 935 24.26 -21.04 3.45
N GLN A 936 24.14 -20.69 4.72
CA GLN A 936 24.26 -21.65 5.81
C GLN A 936 23.03 -22.56 5.92
N LEU A 937 21.83 -22.02 5.73
CA LEU A 937 20.59 -22.78 5.71
C LEU A 937 20.53 -23.76 4.52
N ALA A 938 21.04 -23.37 3.35
CA ALA A 938 21.10 -24.21 2.16
C ALA A 938 21.92 -25.51 2.35
N LYS A 939 22.80 -25.57 3.36
CA LYS A 939 23.58 -26.77 3.71
C LYS A 939 22.81 -27.76 4.58
N GLN A 940 21.62 -27.40 5.07
CA GLN A 940 20.84 -28.27 5.95
C GLN A 940 19.98 -29.26 5.15
N PRO A 941 19.79 -30.49 5.64
CA PRO A 941 18.81 -31.42 5.08
C PRO A 941 17.40 -30.80 5.00
N LYS A 942 16.68 -31.03 3.88
CA LYS A 942 15.36 -30.41 3.63
C LYS A 942 14.32 -30.83 4.66
N ASP A 943 14.40 -32.06 5.15
CA ASP A 943 13.55 -32.62 6.20
C ASP A 943 13.75 -31.93 7.57
N LYS A 944 14.88 -31.25 7.78
CA LYS A 944 15.13 -30.38 8.94
C LYS A 944 14.62 -28.95 8.76
N LEU A 945 14.35 -28.53 7.52
CA LEU A 945 13.87 -27.18 7.21
C LEU A 945 12.33 -27.09 7.16
N SER A 946 11.63 -28.21 6.98
CA SER A 946 10.16 -28.25 6.85
C SER A 946 9.55 -29.52 7.42
N ALA A 947 8.31 -29.40 7.93
CA ALA A 947 7.50 -30.50 8.44
C ALA A 947 6.71 -31.20 7.35
N LEU A 948 6.70 -30.65 6.13
CA LEU A 948 5.92 -31.18 5.02
C LEU A 948 6.42 -32.58 4.64
N ASP A 949 5.45 -33.47 4.45
CA ASP A 949 5.65 -34.79 3.86
C ASP A 949 5.42 -34.65 2.36
N TYR A 950 6.51 -34.41 1.63
CA TYR A 950 6.45 -34.20 0.19
C TYR A 950 6.17 -35.51 -0.53
N ASN A 951 5.18 -35.50 -1.42
CA ASN A 951 4.94 -36.58 -2.37
C ASN A 951 5.95 -36.50 -3.52
N TRP A 952 6.25 -35.29 -3.98
CA TRP A 952 7.27 -34.97 -4.99
C TRP A 952 7.63 -33.49 -4.94
N ILE A 953 8.81 -33.14 -5.45
CA ILE A 953 9.33 -31.75 -5.55
C ILE A 953 10.00 -31.58 -6.92
N ASN A 954 9.73 -30.45 -7.57
CA ASN A 954 10.50 -29.92 -8.69
C ASN A 954 11.18 -28.63 -8.22
N GLU A 955 12.50 -28.67 -8.02
CA GLU A 955 13.27 -27.64 -7.29
C GLU A 955 13.51 -26.36 -8.12
N GLU A 956 13.57 -26.44 -9.45
CA GLU A 956 13.88 -25.30 -10.32
C GLU A 956 12.93 -25.30 -11.55
N PRO A 957 11.62 -25.05 -11.35
CA PRO A 957 10.69 -24.96 -12.46
C PRO A 957 11.08 -23.78 -13.38
N GLU A 958 11.12 -24.01 -14.70
CA GLU A 958 11.44 -22.98 -15.70
C GLU A 958 10.38 -21.85 -15.83
N ILE A 959 9.44 -21.76 -14.89
CA ILE A 959 8.26 -20.90 -14.94
C ILE A 959 8.03 -20.20 -13.61
N MET A 960 7.71 -18.91 -13.67
CA MET A 960 7.21 -18.14 -12.54
C MET A 960 5.68 -18.22 -12.48
N ALA A 961 5.12 -19.11 -11.68
CA ALA A 961 3.68 -19.42 -11.69
C ALA A 961 2.77 -18.23 -11.34
N LYS A 962 2.10 -17.65 -12.35
CA LYS A 962 1.10 -16.58 -12.20
C LYS A 962 -0.32 -17.14 -12.10
N ALA A 963 -0.60 -18.29 -12.71
CA ALA A 963 -1.89 -18.97 -12.65
C ALA A 963 -1.69 -20.49 -12.56
N MET A 964 -2.59 -21.19 -11.86
CA MET A 964 -2.47 -22.63 -11.63
C MET A 964 -3.83 -23.27 -11.38
N VAL A 965 -4.09 -24.41 -12.04
CA VAL A 965 -5.32 -25.22 -11.85
C VAL A 965 -5.00 -26.71 -11.83
N LEU A 966 -5.70 -27.45 -10.97
CA LEU A 966 -5.64 -28.91 -10.92
C LEU A 966 -6.91 -29.48 -11.56
N ALA A 967 -6.76 -30.35 -12.56
CA ALA A 967 -7.86 -31.03 -13.23
C ALA A 967 -7.59 -32.54 -13.25
N ASN A 968 -8.38 -33.31 -12.48
CA ASN A 968 -8.19 -34.74 -12.26
C ASN A 968 -6.75 -35.13 -11.90
N ASP A 969 -5.97 -35.65 -12.86
CA ASP A 969 -4.61 -36.18 -12.72
C ASP A 969 -3.52 -35.23 -13.24
N ARG A 970 -3.88 -34.01 -13.65
CA ARG A 970 -2.95 -33.03 -14.25
C ARG A 970 -2.99 -31.68 -13.54
N LEU A 971 -1.80 -31.13 -13.31
CA LEU A 971 -1.59 -29.79 -12.79
C LEU A 971 -1.10 -28.88 -13.92
N PHE A 972 -1.84 -27.82 -14.22
CA PHE A 972 -1.48 -26.83 -15.23
C PHE A 972 -0.94 -25.59 -14.54
N VAL A 973 0.25 -25.14 -14.95
CA VAL A 973 0.96 -23.99 -14.37
C VAL A 973 1.32 -23.02 -15.48
N ALA A 974 0.89 -21.76 -15.38
CA ALA A 974 1.12 -20.76 -16.41
C ALA A 974 1.75 -19.47 -15.85
N GLY A 975 2.60 -18.81 -16.64
CA GLY A 975 3.36 -17.63 -16.23
C GLY A 975 4.55 -17.31 -17.15
N PRO A 976 5.33 -16.26 -16.82
CA PRO A 976 6.56 -15.95 -17.56
C PRO A 976 7.63 -17.02 -17.30
N ARG A 977 8.57 -17.13 -18.25
CA ARG A 977 9.74 -17.99 -18.08
C ARG A 977 10.64 -17.43 -16.98
N ASP A 978 11.20 -18.33 -16.18
CA ASP A 978 12.31 -18.02 -15.28
C ASP A 978 13.63 -18.25 -16.03
N VAL A 979 14.39 -17.18 -16.26
CA VAL A 979 15.65 -17.22 -17.01
C VAL A 979 16.86 -16.85 -16.15
N VAL A 980 16.66 -16.57 -14.87
CA VAL A 980 17.75 -16.17 -13.98
C VAL A 980 17.72 -16.88 -12.63
N ASP A 981 18.76 -17.66 -12.38
CA ASP A 981 19.15 -18.10 -11.04
C ASP A 981 19.80 -16.93 -10.27
N GLU A 982 19.02 -16.31 -9.39
CA GLU A 982 19.44 -15.23 -8.52
C GLU A 982 20.49 -15.68 -7.48
N LYS A 983 20.50 -16.97 -7.06
CA LYS A 983 21.54 -17.49 -6.14
C LYS A 983 22.92 -17.42 -6.79
N LYS A 984 23.05 -17.76 -8.08
CA LYS A 984 24.30 -17.67 -8.87
C LYS A 984 24.71 -16.24 -9.19
N MET A 985 23.73 -15.34 -9.30
CA MET A 985 23.92 -13.97 -9.74
C MET A 985 24.15 -12.98 -8.58
N TRP A 986 23.84 -13.39 -7.35
CA TRP A 986 23.99 -12.54 -6.16
C TRP A 986 25.40 -11.96 -5.98
N GLY A 987 25.48 -10.65 -5.75
CA GLY A 987 26.74 -9.93 -5.53
C GLY A 987 27.42 -9.40 -6.81
N ARG A 988 26.85 -9.68 -7.99
CA ARG A 988 27.42 -9.36 -9.32
C ARG A 988 26.68 -8.23 -10.04
N SER A 989 25.96 -7.38 -9.29
CA SER A 989 24.98 -6.41 -9.82
C SER A 989 25.51 -5.34 -10.78
N ASN A 990 26.83 -5.20 -10.87
CA ASN A 990 27.52 -4.24 -11.72
C ASN A 990 28.08 -4.86 -13.01
N GLU A 991 28.09 -6.19 -13.13
CA GLU A 991 28.56 -6.87 -14.34
C GLU A 991 27.53 -6.68 -15.46
N ASP A 992 27.99 -6.37 -16.68
CA ASP A 992 27.07 -6.10 -17.79
C ASP A 992 26.24 -7.33 -18.15
N SER A 993 26.84 -8.52 -18.07
CA SER A 993 26.13 -9.80 -18.26
C SER A 993 25.00 -10.00 -17.23
N PHE A 994 25.22 -9.62 -15.96
CA PHE A 994 24.18 -9.65 -14.93
C PHE A 994 23.06 -8.66 -15.26
N ARG A 995 23.42 -7.42 -15.61
CA ARG A 995 22.43 -6.37 -15.91
C ARG A 995 21.58 -6.73 -17.11
N GLN A 996 22.18 -7.31 -18.16
CA GLN A 996 21.47 -7.81 -19.34
C GLN A 996 20.49 -8.93 -18.95
N LYS A 997 20.92 -9.92 -18.16
CA LYS A 997 20.03 -11.00 -17.70
C LYS A 997 18.89 -10.52 -16.81
N MET A 998 19.14 -9.60 -15.88
CA MET A 998 18.09 -9.00 -15.05
C MET A 998 17.10 -8.17 -15.89
N GLN A 999 17.59 -7.50 -16.94
CA GLN A 999 16.73 -6.82 -17.90
C GLN A 999 15.90 -7.82 -18.70
N GLU A 1000 16.48 -8.94 -19.14
CA GLU A 1000 15.75 -10.02 -19.81
C GLU A 1000 14.64 -10.60 -18.90
N GLN A 1001 14.95 -10.92 -17.64
CA GLN A 1001 13.95 -11.36 -16.66
C GLN A 1001 12.83 -10.33 -16.48
N ALA A 1002 13.18 -9.04 -16.39
CA ALA A 1002 12.20 -7.96 -16.31
C ALA A 1002 11.33 -7.87 -17.58
N GLN A 1003 11.85 -8.20 -18.76
CA GLN A 1003 11.08 -8.24 -20.01
C GLN A 1003 10.09 -9.41 -20.05
N TRP A 1004 10.50 -10.59 -19.56
CA TRP A 1004 9.60 -11.73 -19.35
C TRP A 1004 8.46 -11.39 -18.39
N LEU A 1005 8.77 -10.79 -17.23
CA LEU A 1005 7.77 -10.36 -16.25
C LEU A 1005 6.80 -9.29 -16.79
N LYS A 1006 7.28 -8.42 -17.70
CA LYS A 1006 6.47 -7.43 -18.42
C LYS A 1006 5.69 -8.04 -19.59
N GLY A 1007 5.82 -9.34 -19.86
CA GLY A 1007 5.10 -10.06 -20.91
C GLY A 1007 5.60 -9.81 -22.33
N LYS A 1008 6.80 -9.24 -22.52
CA LYS A 1008 7.34 -8.93 -23.86
C LYS A 1008 7.59 -10.16 -24.73
N HIS A 1009 7.73 -11.33 -24.11
CA HIS A 1009 7.99 -12.61 -24.80
C HIS A 1009 6.77 -13.55 -24.78
N GLY A 1010 5.60 -13.06 -24.37
CA GLY A 1010 4.45 -13.91 -24.05
C GLY A 1010 4.67 -14.67 -22.73
N GLY A 1011 4.22 -15.92 -22.66
CA GLY A 1011 4.34 -16.78 -21.48
C GLY A 1011 4.48 -18.26 -21.82
N LEU A 1012 4.48 -19.10 -20.80
CA LEU A 1012 4.49 -20.55 -20.89
C LEU A 1012 3.30 -21.14 -20.11
N MET A 1013 2.83 -22.31 -20.52
CA MET A 1013 1.98 -23.18 -19.73
C MET A 1013 2.60 -24.58 -19.67
N GLN A 1014 3.04 -25.00 -18.50
CA GLN A 1014 3.61 -26.33 -18.25
C GLN A 1014 2.55 -27.23 -17.60
N VAL A 1015 2.51 -28.49 -18.04
CA VAL A 1015 1.58 -29.51 -17.52
C VAL A 1015 2.37 -30.55 -16.77
N PHE A 1016 1.97 -30.85 -15.53
CA PHE A 1016 2.63 -31.82 -14.66
C PHE A 1016 1.67 -32.95 -14.30
N SER A 1017 2.21 -34.16 -14.18
CA SER A 1017 1.50 -35.30 -13.60
C SER A 1017 1.25 -35.06 -12.12
N LYS A 1018 -0.01 -35.15 -11.68
CA LYS A 1018 -0.39 -35.06 -10.25
C LYS A 1018 0.33 -36.11 -9.40
N LYS A 1019 0.56 -37.30 -9.98
CA LYS A 1019 1.09 -38.48 -9.26
C LYS A 1019 2.55 -38.32 -8.86
N ASP A 1020 3.41 -37.89 -9.78
CA ASP A 1020 4.86 -37.91 -9.60
C ASP A 1020 5.55 -36.58 -9.93
N GLY A 1021 4.79 -35.54 -10.31
CA GLY A 1021 5.32 -34.21 -10.58
C GLY A 1021 6.13 -34.11 -11.87
N LYS A 1022 6.14 -35.15 -12.72
CA LYS A 1022 6.86 -35.10 -14.01
C LYS A 1022 6.17 -34.14 -14.97
N LYS A 1023 6.98 -33.29 -15.63
CA LYS A 1023 6.52 -32.43 -16.74
C LYS A 1023 6.09 -33.33 -17.90
N LEU A 1024 4.81 -33.26 -18.25
CA LEU A 1024 4.20 -34.01 -19.35
C LEU A 1024 4.39 -33.27 -20.67
N THR A 1025 4.12 -31.96 -20.68
CA THR A 1025 4.29 -31.11 -21.86
C THR A 1025 4.41 -29.63 -21.47
N GLN A 1026 4.70 -28.79 -22.46
CA GLN A 1026 4.80 -27.34 -22.36
C GLN A 1026 4.24 -26.66 -23.61
N HIS A 1027 3.39 -25.66 -23.37
CA HIS A 1027 2.78 -24.82 -24.39
C HIS A 1027 3.34 -23.40 -24.33
N LYS A 1028 3.56 -22.79 -25.49
CA LYS A 1028 3.87 -21.35 -25.58
C LYS A 1028 2.56 -20.57 -25.54
N LEU A 1029 2.56 -19.47 -24.79
CA LEU A 1029 1.43 -18.54 -24.72
C LEU A 1029 1.82 -17.22 -25.39
N ASP A 1030 0.90 -16.65 -26.17
CA ASP A 1030 1.10 -15.35 -26.82
C ASP A 1030 1.12 -14.18 -25.81
N CYS A 1031 0.44 -14.35 -24.68
CA CYS A 1031 0.34 -13.36 -23.60
C CYS A 1031 0.49 -14.03 -22.24
N LEU A 1032 0.85 -13.26 -21.22
CA LEU A 1032 0.86 -13.75 -19.85
C LEU A 1032 -0.56 -13.98 -19.33
N PRO A 1033 -0.78 -15.02 -18.53
CA PRO A 1033 -2.02 -15.14 -17.77
C PRO A 1033 -2.12 -14.00 -16.76
N ALA A 1034 -3.33 -13.48 -16.55
CA ALA A 1034 -3.60 -12.68 -15.36
C ALA A 1034 -3.39 -13.55 -14.09
N PHE A 1035 -3.16 -12.90 -12.95
CA PHE A 1035 -2.93 -13.64 -11.69
C PHE A 1035 -4.15 -14.51 -11.34
N ASP A 1036 -3.90 -15.78 -11.04
CA ASP A 1036 -4.93 -16.81 -10.81
C ASP A 1036 -5.95 -16.98 -11.97
N GLY A 1037 -5.58 -16.52 -13.17
CA GLY A 1037 -6.47 -16.39 -14.32
C GLY A 1037 -6.76 -17.66 -15.11
N LEU A 1038 -6.40 -18.85 -14.62
CA LEU A 1038 -6.52 -20.12 -15.34
C LEU A 1038 -7.48 -21.05 -14.59
N ILE A 1039 -8.50 -21.55 -15.27
CA ILE A 1039 -9.47 -22.51 -14.73
C ILE A 1039 -9.63 -23.70 -15.69
N ALA A 1040 -10.24 -24.77 -15.18
CA ALA A 1040 -10.64 -25.93 -15.97
C ALA A 1040 -12.14 -26.18 -15.76
N ALA A 1041 -12.89 -26.41 -16.83
CA ALA A 1041 -14.30 -26.75 -16.73
C ALA A 1041 -14.75 -27.55 -17.95
N SER A 1042 -15.55 -28.59 -17.72
CA SER A 1042 -16.16 -29.41 -18.77
C SER A 1042 -15.16 -29.88 -19.84
N GLY A 1043 -13.99 -30.37 -19.41
CA GLY A 1043 -12.94 -30.91 -20.28
C GLY A 1043 -12.10 -29.88 -21.03
N ARG A 1044 -12.23 -28.58 -20.73
CA ARG A 1044 -11.51 -27.47 -21.37
C ARG A 1044 -10.78 -26.61 -20.34
N LEU A 1045 -9.79 -25.85 -20.80
CA LEU A 1045 -9.17 -24.78 -20.02
C LEU A 1045 -9.68 -23.42 -20.48
N TYR A 1046 -9.80 -22.49 -19.54
CA TYR A 1046 -10.10 -21.10 -19.82
C TYR A 1046 -9.09 -20.21 -19.10
N MET A 1047 -8.47 -19.31 -19.85
CA MET A 1047 -7.44 -18.42 -19.36
C MET A 1047 -7.81 -16.97 -19.64
N VAL A 1048 -7.73 -16.11 -18.63
CA VAL A 1048 -7.70 -14.66 -18.80
C VAL A 1048 -6.26 -14.15 -18.86
N THR A 1049 -6.00 -13.20 -19.74
CA THR A 1049 -4.64 -12.68 -20.00
C THR A 1049 -4.44 -11.28 -19.42
N THR A 1050 -3.18 -10.87 -19.23
CA THR A 1050 -2.83 -9.52 -18.74
C THR A 1050 -3.16 -8.42 -19.73
N ASP A 1051 -3.30 -8.75 -21.02
CA ASP A 1051 -3.81 -7.86 -22.04
C ASP A 1051 -5.34 -7.93 -22.19
N GLY A 1052 -6.06 -8.56 -21.26
CA GLY A 1052 -7.53 -8.51 -21.17
C GLY A 1052 -8.30 -9.29 -22.23
N LYS A 1053 -7.76 -10.44 -22.64
CA LYS A 1053 -8.45 -11.46 -23.44
C LYS A 1053 -8.92 -12.62 -22.55
N VAL A 1054 -9.92 -13.35 -23.04
CA VAL A 1054 -10.28 -14.71 -22.59
C VAL A 1054 -9.87 -15.68 -23.70
N VAL A 1055 -9.17 -16.74 -23.35
CA VAL A 1055 -8.70 -17.79 -24.27
C VAL A 1055 -9.22 -19.14 -23.78
N CYS A 1056 -9.84 -19.91 -24.66
CA CYS A 1056 -10.26 -21.28 -24.39
C CYS A 1056 -9.31 -22.26 -25.08
N PHE A 1057 -8.90 -23.29 -24.34
CA PHE A 1057 -8.12 -24.41 -24.87
C PHE A 1057 -8.93 -25.70 -24.79
N GLY A 1058 -8.90 -26.47 -25.89
CA GLY A 1058 -9.60 -27.74 -26.05
C GLY A 1058 -8.70 -28.80 -26.71
N LYS A 1059 -9.29 -29.94 -27.07
CA LYS A 1059 -8.62 -30.99 -27.86
C LYS A 1059 -8.20 -30.48 -29.23
#